data_AF-A0A955R2F4-F1
#
_entry.id   AF-A0A955R2F4-F1
#
_cell.length_a   1.000
_cell.length_b   1.000
_cell.length_c   1.000
_cell.angle_alpha   90.00
_cell.angle_beta   90.00
_cell.angle_gamma   90.00
#
_symmetry.space_group_name_H-M   'P 1'
#
loop_
_entity.id
_entity.type
_entity.pdbx_description
1 polymer ?
#
loop_
_entity_poly.entity_id
_entity_poly.type
_entity_poly.pdbx_seq_one_letter_code
_entity_poly.pdbx_strand_id
1 'polypeptide(L)'
;MKRFNRSFRLILLALCGVLFASGLLAQEYNTRSLFDYDFSGARSSSPQEEPAISEEDVVPPETPQEESFGAPPGFSAPSPFPQEKRYRKKIVEVPASVPRQTLEAGDIRDPFFLIRGYREEAKEALEPGVTIDGIRFNSYPDSKESEIRFFQDSNFALEDVFGRIRTDNRDEGCQFCHHGIEEISPNHRLECTDCHGGNSGTRNEKRAHKSMVANPSSPQNAVRYCGKCHMEQVTWMEQSLMATARGITGLTRHAWGRGETAKADEQSAGAGEKPAGDAAQASEGKEAKAEETAQHPAVGHGPVQEFLDKKCLRCHLSSEAPRRSGDYRATGCAACHMVYTNDGTTLTRDRAVQRSIKGGESMRDRFLRQSSLESIEQVRAYPVVHQFTVATPSVQCEHCHQNNGVGDEYEGLFAPPARPAGPRKQINGEDPVLHGRHYEFLVPDIHRERGMHCIDCHSAVEMKQDASKFETLHDAVTIQCVDCHGTHEAGPAGKNLAPSNTRDKALADAADLNPNLARKVRGDETILMTRAGTPMVHVRHKKDHWELVSKVTGRRHRVPLLKDMKEPPIAHRVGGHLEKVECHACHARWSASEWGLHAIREPDVDAGPWKDWEFSDPAWNNLVSAKADGEETEKNGALLWPTVAGKRGGLEGEWSPGQWITLFARGDWSRLLLGKNTRGKVSVLKPRHQVFITDNTVREGADRPAARVAETPAGMPGLVLTPHAPHTIRPTARTCESCHENREAVGLGAAYLASVKDGKAFLKTWKETGILPDNFQLGQVLAEDGTPIQTVLPEGARTLSLKEAQRLLNPSEQYKISRWLDLQEKNLDTLLSRKSFPYDHLHELNRRKYGEPTRAEDLYYNKNTHRFESHLPQMETAGEDGAGSIRVQDSPPVAETPMPEGTIEFSRERFPVPKTGKN
;
A
#
# COMPACT_ATOMS: atom_id res chain seq x y z
N MET A 1 -5.62 -59.35 6.22
CA MET A 1 -5.62 -60.83 6.42
C MET A 1 -4.84 -61.52 5.30
N LYS A 2 -4.60 -62.84 5.41
CA LYS A 2 -3.80 -63.70 4.51
C LYS A 2 -4.13 -63.46 3.01
N ARG A 3 -3.12 -63.15 2.18
CA ARG A 3 -2.43 -64.07 1.22
C ARG A 3 -3.35 -64.91 0.32
N PHE A 4 -3.19 -64.75 -0.99
CA PHE A 4 -2.98 -65.89 -1.90
C PHE A 4 -1.84 -65.57 -2.90
N ASN A 5 -1.35 -66.55 -3.66
CA ASN A 5 0.07 -66.60 -4.06
C ASN A 5 0.30 -67.45 -5.34
N ARG A 6 1.48 -67.26 -5.99
CA ARG A 6 2.13 -68.14 -7.01
C ARG A 6 1.54 -68.17 -8.44
N SER A 7 2.29 -68.47 -9.51
CA SER A 7 3.76 -68.49 -9.77
C SER A 7 4.07 -68.76 -11.26
N PHE A 8 5.24 -68.32 -11.77
CA PHE A 8 6.36 -69.10 -12.37
C PHE A 8 7.43 -68.07 -12.87
N ARG A 9 8.76 -68.12 -12.57
CA ARG A 9 9.86 -69.10 -12.82
C ARG A 9 10.36 -69.11 -14.28
N LEU A 10 11.67 -69.05 -14.63
CA LEU A 10 12.96 -68.86 -13.90
C LEU A 10 13.75 -67.64 -14.51
N ILE A 11 15.07 -67.51 -14.79
CA ILE A 11 16.34 -68.30 -14.70
C ILE A 11 17.57 -67.31 -14.88
N LEU A 12 18.87 -67.61 -14.65
CA LEU A 12 19.59 -68.05 -13.43
C LEU A 12 21.15 -67.90 -13.58
N LEU A 13 21.82 -66.97 -12.85
CA LEU A 13 23.28 -66.97 -12.46
C LEU A 13 24.39 -66.88 -13.57
N ALA A 14 25.69 -66.55 -13.35
CA ALA A 14 26.39 -65.71 -12.32
C ALA A 14 27.93 -65.53 -12.58
N LEU A 15 28.56 -64.60 -11.81
CA LEU A 15 29.94 -64.56 -11.24
C LEU A 15 31.24 -64.29 -12.08
N CYS A 16 31.92 -63.18 -11.69
CA CYS A 16 33.36 -62.95 -11.43
C CYS A 16 34.50 -63.03 -12.48
N GLY A 17 35.43 -62.03 -12.46
CA GLY A 17 36.85 -62.26 -12.84
C GLY A 17 37.84 -61.08 -13.09
N VAL A 18 38.30 -60.34 -12.06
CA VAL A 18 39.73 -59.92 -11.85
C VAL A 18 40.48 -58.94 -12.84
N LEU A 19 40.69 -57.68 -12.40
CA LEU A 19 41.93 -56.79 -12.44
C LEU A 19 42.63 -56.41 -13.80
N PHE A 20 43.38 -55.31 -14.00
CA PHE A 20 43.76 -54.08 -13.23
C PHE A 20 44.17 -52.92 -14.19
N ALA A 21 44.06 -51.65 -13.74
CA ALA A 21 44.76 -50.41 -14.23
C ALA A 21 44.36 -49.84 -15.62
N SER A 22 44.27 -48.52 -15.90
CA SER A 22 44.86 -47.32 -15.27
C SER A 22 44.03 -46.04 -15.51
N GLY A 23 44.08 -45.05 -14.61
CA GLY A 23 43.96 -43.60 -14.96
C GLY A 23 42.59 -42.89 -14.88
N LEU A 24 42.31 -42.25 -13.73
CA LEU A 24 42.04 -40.79 -13.55
C LEU A 24 41.22 -40.04 -14.63
N LEU A 25 40.15 -39.28 -14.34
CA LEU A 25 39.51 -38.82 -13.09
C LEU A 25 37.99 -38.68 -13.30
N ALA A 26 37.20 -38.96 -12.26
CA ALA A 26 35.78 -38.59 -12.18
C ALA A 26 35.43 -38.18 -10.75
N GLN A 27 34.59 -37.15 -10.58
CA GLN A 27 34.13 -36.67 -9.28
C GLN A 27 32.59 -36.72 -9.27
N GLU A 28 32.03 -37.30 -8.21
CA GLU A 28 30.62 -37.72 -8.17
C GLU A 28 29.65 -36.55 -7.97
N TYR A 29 28.67 -36.43 -8.87
CA TYR A 29 27.50 -35.56 -8.66
C TYR A 29 26.38 -36.35 -7.97
N ASN A 30 26.24 -36.15 -6.66
CA ASN A 30 25.26 -36.84 -5.83
C ASN A 30 23.84 -36.28 -6.04
N THR A 31 23.07 -36.91 -6.92
CA THR A 31 21.67 -36.55 -7.21
C THR A 31 20.72 -37.16 -6.18
N ARG A 32 20.32 -36.39 -5.16
CA ARG A 32 19.20 -36.77 -4.28
C ARG A 32 17.88 -36.19 -4.74
N SER A 33 16.84 -37.02 -4.73
CA SER A 33 15.45 -36.66 -4.99
C SER A 33 14.96 -35.60 -4.00
N LEU A 34 14.11 -34.70 -4.48
CA LEU A 34 13.33 -33.75 -3.66
C LEU A 34 11.83 -34.15 -3.58
N PHE A 35 11.49 -35.36 -4.01
CA PHE A 35 10.17 -35.97 -3.85
C PHE A 35 10.21 -37.06 -2.78
N ASP A 36 10.09 -36.63 -1.51
CA ASP A 36 9.62 -37.44 -0.37
C ASP A 36 9.30 -36.50 0.80
N TYR A 37 8.10 -35.93 0.80
CA TYR A 37 7.47 -35.30 1.97
C TYR A 37 5.97 -35.61 1.96
N ASP A 38 5.54 -36.41 2.93
CA ASP A 38 4.17 -36.92 3.04
C ASP A 38 3.27 -35.88 3.72
N PHE A 39 2.30 -35.35 2.96
CA PHE A 39 1.23 -34.49 3.48
C PHE A 39 -0.04 -35.32 3.74
N SER A 40 0.00 -36.23 4.72
CA SER A 40 -1.18 -36.95 5.19
C SER A 40 -1.26 -37.07 6.71
N GLY A 41 -2.40 -36.61 7.27
CA GLY A 41 -2.64 -36.51 8.71
C GLY A 41 -2.81 -35.05 9.18
N ALA A 42 -3.83 -34.67 9.95
CA ALA A 42 -4.98 -35.45 10.44
C ALA A 42 -6.25 -34.58 10.50
N ARG A 43 -7.43 -35.24 10.56
CA ARG A 43 -8.72 -34.60 10.84
C ARG A 43 -9.10 -34.80 12.31
N SER A 44 -9.75 -33.78 12.88
CA SER A 44 -10.80 -33.87 13.91
C SER A 44 -10.62 -34.83 15.09
N SER A 45 -10.46 -34.26 16.29
CA SER A 45 -11.13 -34.76 17.49
C SER A 45 -11.55 -33.59 18.38
N SER A 46 -12.57 -33.81 19.20
CA SER A 46 -13.17 -32.84 20.14
C SER A 46 -13.65 -33.64 21.38
N PRO A 47 -14.04 -32.99 22.50
CA PRO A 47 -13.32 -33.16 23.77
C PRO A 47 -13.94 -34.16 24.75
N GLN A 48 -13.16 -34.61 25.74
CA GLN A 48 -13.70 -35.11 27.01
C GLN A 48 -12.71 -35.05 28.19
N GLU A 49 -13.22 -34.59 29.34
CA GLU A 49 -12.94 -34.95 30.74
C GLU A 49 -11.52 -34.91 31.38
N GLU A 50 -11.47 -34.33 32.59
CA GLU A 50 -10.37 -34.40 33.58
C GLU A 50 -10.33 -35.79 34.28
N PRO A 51 -9.27 -36.15 35.03
CA PRO A 51 -9.37 -35.96 36.49
C PRO A 51 -8.07 -35.80 37.33
N ALA A 52 -8.23 -35.13 38.49
CA ALA A 52 -7.60 -35.42 39.80
C ALA A 52 -6.08 -35.21 40.05
N ILE A 53 -5.71 -35.28 41.34
CA ILE A 53 -4.47 -34.75 41.96
C ILE A 53 -3.90 -35.72 43.03
N SER A 54 -2.58 -35.85 43.10
CA SER A 54 -1.76 -36.20 44.30
C SER A 54 -0.29 -35.86 43.94
N GLU A 55 0.43 -34.95 44.62
CA GLU A 55 1.00 -34.99 45.98
C GLU A 55 2.25 -35.89 46.13
N GLU A 56 3.10 -35.56 47.12
CA GLU A 56 4.54 -35.89 47.25
C GLU A 56 5.43 -35.11 46.24
N ASP A 57 6.42 -34.28 46.61
CA ASP A 57 7.08 -34.00 47.91
C ASP A 57 7.01 -32.52 48.36
N VAL A 58 6.96 -32.29 49.68
CA VAL A 58 7.10 -30.97 50.34
C VAL A 58 7.73 -31.14 51.74
N VAL A 59 8.72 -30.31 52.12
CA VAL A 59 8.93 -29.78 53.50
C VAL A 59 10.03 -28.68 53.50
N PRO A 60 9.96 -27.62 54.36
CA PRO A 60 10.56 -26.31 54.02
C PRO A 60 11.64 -25.73 55.01
N PRO A 61 11.45 -24.67 55.83
CA PRO A 61 12.37 -23.51 55.80
C PRO A 61 12.93 -23.00 57.15
N GLU A 62 13.90 -22.08 57.13
CA GLU A 62 14.26 -21.23 58.29
C GLU A 62 14.54 -19.77 57.90
N THR A 63 14.41 -18.85 58.88
CA THR A 63 14.48 -17.38 58.70
C THR A 63 15.23 -16.72 59.91
N PRO A 64 15.25 -15.39 60.22
CA PRO A 64 16.49 -14.71 60.66
C PRO A 64 16.50 -14.21 62.12
N GLN A 65 17.60 -13.59 62.56
CA GLN A 65 17.64 -12.75 63.78
C GLN A 65 18.70 -11.62 63.75
N GLU A 66 18.61 -10.71 64.70
CA GLU A 66 19.28 -9.39 64.77
C GLU A 66 20.42 -9.35 65.83
N GLU A 67 21.24 -8.29 65.84
CA GLU A 67 21.48 -7.46 67.04
C GLU A 67 22.21 -6.13 66.71
N SER A 68 22.31 -5.20 67.68
CA SER A 68 22.69 -3.78 67.45
C SER A 68 23.49 -3.15 68.60
N PHE A 69 24.36 -2.15 68.36
CA PHE A 69 24.90 -1.26 69.41
C PHE A 69 25.42 0.13 68.92
N GLY A 70 24.98 1.21 69.59
CA GLY A 70 25.83 2.30 70.15
C GLY A 70 26.48 3.39 69.26
N ALA A 71 26.21 4.67 69.60
CA ALA A 71 27.02 5.88 69.32
C ALA A 71 27.44 6.53 70.69
N PRO A 72 28.04 7.75 70.86
CA PRO A 72 28.38 8.89 69.97
C PRO A 72 29.83 9.45 70.28
N PRO A 73 30.17 10.77 70.44
CA PRO A 73 29.77 12.06 69.81
C PRO A 73 30.96 12.92 69.26
N GLY A 74 30.72 14.04 68.55
CA GLY A 74 31.78 15.05 68.27
C GLY A 74 31.39 16.26 67.38
N PHE A 75 31.89 17.47 67.72
CA PHE A 75 31.64 18.76 67.03
C PHE A 75 32.53 19.01 65.78
N SER A 76 32.04 19.75 64.78
CA SER A 76 32.67 21.00 64.25
C SER A 76 31.98 21.61 63.01
N ALA A 77 32.11 22.93 62.83
CA ALA A 77 31.78 23.75 61.64
C ALA A 77 32.51 25.12 61.77
N PRO A 78 32.60 26.02 60.74
CA PRO A 78 32.17 25.93 59.34
C PRO A 78 33.24 26.37 58.28
N SER A 79 32.85 26.35 56.99
CA SER A 79 33.45 27.11 55.85
C SER A 79 34.86 26.71 55.33
N PRO A 80 35.27 27.14 54.10
CA PRO A 80 34.56 28.01 53.14
C PRO A 80 34.27 27.39 51.75
N PHE A 81 33.44 28.10 50.96
CA PHE A 81 33.37 28.01 49.48
C PHE A 81 34.66 28.56 48.82
N PRO A 82 34.93 28.40 47.49
CA PRO A 82 34.05 27.88 46.44
C PRO A 82 34.68 26.83 45.47
N GLN A 83 33.85 26.22 44.62
CA GLN A 83 34.09 26.18 43.15
C GLN A 83 32.84 25.71 42.38
N GLU A 84 32.79 26.06 41.09
CA GLU A 84 31.59 25.94 40.24
C GLU A 84 31.23 24.49 39.88
N LYS A 85 30.25 23.90 40.57
CA LYS A 85 29.62 22.67 40.09
C LYS A 85 28.63 22.98 38.96
N ARG A 86 29.12 22.82 37.72
CA ARG A 86 28.27 22.78 36.51
C ARG A 86 27.07 21.85 36.74
N TYR A 87 25.86 22.40 36.71
CA TYR A 87 24.63 21.61 36.77
C TYR A 87 24.46 20.82 35.45
N ARG A 88 25.08 19.62 35.37
CA ARG A 88 24.59 18.60 34.46
C ARG A 88 23.15 18.31 34.85
N LYS A 89 22.21 18.51 33.92
CA LYS A 89 20.90 17.86 34.01
C LYS A 89 21.17 16.35 34.03
N LYS A 90 21.12 15.72 35.21
CA LYS A 90 20.85 14.28 35.27
C LYS A 90 19.50 14.11 34.59
N ILE A 91 19.43 13.20 33.63
CA ILE A 91 18.16 12.58 33.28
C ILE A 91 17.68 11.95 34.59
N VAL A 92 16.52 12.38 35.09
CA VAL A 92 15.85 11.65 36.15
C VAL A 92 15.37 10.37 35.47
N GLU A 93 15.87 9.23 35.92
CA GLU A 93 15.29 7.94 35.55
C GLU A 93 13.84 7.97 36.02
N VAL A 94 12.92 8.17 35.07
CA VAL A 94 11.49 7.99 35.31
C VAL A 94 11.35 6.51 35.66
N PRO A 95 10.84 6.15 36.84
CA PRO A 95 10.60 4.74 37.17
C PRO A 95 9.73 4.13 36.07
N ALA A 96 10.07 2.91 35.62
CA ALA A 96 9.26 2.17 34.66
C ALA A 96 7.80 2.21 35.12
N SER A 97 6.89 2.60 34.22
CA SER A 97 5.51 2.90 34.63
C SER A 97 4.89 1.65 35.27
N VAL A 98 4.25 1.81 36.43
CA VAL A 98 3.54 0.68 37.05
C VAL A 98 2.47 0.24 36.05
N PRO A 99 2.47 -1.01 35.55
CA PRO A 99 1.60 -1.43 34.46
C PRO A 99 0.15 -1.05 34.74
N ARG A 100 -0.48 -0.32 33.82
CA ARG A 100 -1.72 0.42 34.09
C ARG A 100 -2.89 -0.55 34.35
N GLN A 101 -3.17 -0.84 35.62
CA GLN A 101 -4.17 -1.87 36.00
C GLN A 101 -5.64 -1.41 35.91
N THR A 102 -5.90 -0.13 35.61
CA THR A 102 -7.26 0.39 35.46
C THR A 102 -7.42 1.19 34.20
N LEU A 103 -8.61 1.06 33.60
CA LEU A 103 -8.98 1.59 32.30
C LEU A 103 -9.45 3.04 32.45
N GLU A 104 -8.97 3.94 31.59
CA GLU A 104 -9.27 5.37 31.64
C GLU A 104 -10.08 5.83 30.42
N ALA A 105 -10.89 6.89 30.60
CA ALA A 105 -11.67 7.47 29.51
C ALA A 105 -10.80 8.12 28.41
N GLY A 106 -9.49 8.27 28.64
CA GLY A 106 -8.52 8.64 27.60
C GLY A 106 -8.15 7.48 26.68
N ASP A 107 -8.14 6.23 27.19
CA ASP A 107 -7.67 5.07 26.42
C ASP A 107 -8.62 4.75 25.25
N ILE A 108 -9.94 4.93 25.42
CA ILE A 108 -10.93 4.73 24.35
C ILE A 108 -10.90 5.78 23.22
N ARG A 109 -10.18 6.90 23.39
CA ARG A 109 -9.88 7.83 22.27
C ARG A 109 -8.83 7.27 21.31
N ASP A 110 -8.10 6.23 21.70
CA ASP A 110 -7.24 5.46 20.80
C ASP A 110 -8.12 4.46 20.00
N PRO A 111 -8.16 4.57 18.65
CA PRO A 111 -8.98 3.70 17.80
C PRO A 111 -8.52 2.23 17.74
N PHE A 112 -7.38 1.91 18.38
CA PHE A 112 -6.80 0.57 18.48
C PHE A 112 -6.92 -0.04 19.89
N PHE A 113 -7.39 0.71 20.90
CA PHE A 113 -7.39 0.26 22.30
C PHE A 113 -8.09 -1.09 22.52
N LEU A 114 -9.22 -1.33 21.83
CA LEU A 114 -9.97 -2.61 21.91
C LEU A 114 -9.17 -3.84 21.45
N ILE A 115 -8.00 -3.64 20.82
CA ILE A 115 -7.10 -4.71 20.36
C ILE A 115 -5.75 -4.64 21.11
N ARG A 116 -5.23 -3.43 21.36
CA ARG A 116 -3.96 -3.28 22.09
C ARG A 116 -4.07 -3.54 23.58
N GLY A 117 -5.23 -3.29 24.19
CA GLY A 117 -5.39 -3.34 25.64
C GLY A 117 -4.37 -2.41 26.32
N TYR A 118 -3.66 -2.93 27.32
CA TYR A 118 -2.70 -2.17 28.12
C TYR A 118 -1.25 -2.15 27.57
N ARG A 119 -1.03 -2.56 26.31
CA ARG A 119 0.22 -2.28 25.58
C ARG A 119 0.45 -0.77 25.48
N GLU A 120 1.71 -0.31 25.42
CA GLU A 120 2.01 1.13 25.45
C GLU A 120 1.71 1.77 24.08
N GLU A 121 2.11 1.13 22.99
CA GLU A 121 1.83 1.58 21.62
C GLU A 121 0.73 0.78 20.92
N ALA A 122 0.00 1.47 20.03
CA ALA A 122 -0.97 0.83 19.15
C ALA A 122 -0.32 -0.13 18.14
N LYS A 123 0.97 0.08 17.80
CA LYS A 123 1.71 -0.72 16.81
C LYS A 123 1.95 -2.16 17.27
N GLU A 124 2.37 -2.35 18.53
CA GLU A 124 2.60 -3.67 19.17
C GLU A 124 1.41 -4.64 19.06
N ALA A 125 0.20 -4.10 18.86
CA ALA A 125 -1.04 -4.85 18.77
C ALA A 125 -1.46 -5.18 17.33
N LEU A 126 -0.80 -4.58 16.34
CA LEU A 126 -0.96 -4.82 14.91
C LEU A 126 0.25 -5.56 14.34
N GLU A 127 1.25 -5.91 15.16
CA GLU A 127 2.46 -6.63 14.76
C GLU A 127 2.26 -8.17 14.65
N PRO A 128 3.06 -8.84 13.80
CA PRO A 128 3.06 -10.29 13.58
C PRO A 128 2.86 -11.16 14.83
N GLY A 129 1.95 -12.13 14.76
CA GLY A 129 1.74 -13.13 15.79
C GLY A 129 0.75 -12.75 16.90
N VAL A 130 0.17 -11.55 16.88
CA VAL A 130 -0.98 -11.18 17.73
C VAL A 130 -2.26 -11.84 17.20
N THR A 131 -3.24 -12.10 18.09
CA THR A 131 -4.57 -12.62 17.71
C THR A 131 -5.60 -11.49 17.72
N ILE A 132 -6.24 -11.23 16.58
CA ILE A 132 -7.21 -10.16 16.37
C ILE A 132 -8.46 -10.75 15.71
N ASP A 133 -9.66 -10.43 16.20
CA ASP A 133 -10.94 -10.95 15.69
C ASP A 133 -11.02 -12.49 15.65
N GLY A 134 -10.28 -13.17 16.54
CA GLY A 134 -10.18 -14.63 16.58
C GLY A 134 -9.22 -15.25 15.55
N ILE A 135 -8.45 -14.46 14.81
CA ILE A 135 -7.43 -14.92 13.86
C ILE A 135 -6.05 -14.47 14.34
N ARG A 136 -5.09 -15.40 14.37
CA ARG A 136 -3.68 -15.09 14.63
C ARG A 136 -2.96 -14.87 13.31
N PHE A 137 -2.79 -13.62 12.91
CA PHE A 137 -2.11 -13.28 11.67
C PHE A 137 -0.60 -13.50 11.83
N ASN A 138 0.02 -14.12 10.81
CA ASN A 138 1.46 -14.15 10.57
C ASN A 138 2.36 -14.31 11.82
N SER A 139 2.47 -15.51 12.43
CA SER A 139 3.39 -15.72 13.56
C SER A 139 4.84 -15.97 13.10
N TYR A 140 5.46 -14.95 12.50
CA TYR A 140 6.88 -14.96 12.15
C TYR A 140 7.75 -14.51 13.33
N PRO A 141 8.96 -15.07 13.53
CA PRO A 141 9.98 -14.45 14.35
C PRO A 141 10.38 -13.09 13.74
N ASP A 142 10.69 -12.10 14.57
CA ASP A 142 11.31 -10.86 14.13
C ASP A 142 12.76 -11.13 13.68
N SER A 143 12.94 -11.39 12.39
CA SER A 143 14.24 -11.66 11.77
C SER A 143 14.21 -11.44 10.25
N LYS A 144 15.35 -11.04 9.68
CA LYS A 144 15.49 -10.80 8.23
C LYS A 144 15.11 -12.00 7.37
N GLU A 145 15.44 -13.22 7.82
CA GLU A 145 15.08 -14.47 7.11
C GLU A 145 13.58 -14.75 7.15
N SER A 146 12.86 -14.18 8.11
CA SER A 146 11.41 -14.33 8.27
C SER A 146 10.65 -13.31 7.41
N GLU A 147 11.14 -12.07 7.37
CA GLU A 147 10.73 -11.03 6.42
C GLU A 147 10.96 -11.46 4.96
N ILE A 148 12.17 -11.92 4.61
CA ILE A 148 12.47 -12.44 3.26
C ILE A 148 11.57 -13.63 2.90
N ARG A 149 11.26 -14.52 3.86
CA ARG A 149 10.30 -15.63 3.63
C ARG A 149 8.88 -15.14 3.36
N PHE A 150 8.44 -14.05 4.00
CA PHE A 150 7.15 -13.43 3.69
C PHE A 150 7.17 -12.81 2.29
N PHE A 151 8.20 -12.04 1.94
CA PHE A 151 8.32 -11.46 0.60
C PHE A 151 8.41 -12.51 -0.52
N GLN A 152 8.97 -13.69 -0.23
CA GLN A 152 8.97 -14.86 -1.14
C GLN A 152 7.61 -15.55 -1.25
N ASP A 153 6.78 -15.55 -0.19
CA ASP A 153 5.46 -16.16 -0.21
C ASP A 153 4.45 -15.31 -0.99
N SER A 154 4.26 -15.66 -2.26
CA SER A 154 3.29 -15.01 -3.15
C SER A 154 1.84 -15.43 -2.88
N ASN A 155 1.56 -16.21 -1.82
CA ASN A 155 0.24 -16.56 -1.31
C ASN A 155 -0.68 -17.28 -2.35
N PHE A 156 -0.10 -18.08 -3.25
CA PHE A 156 -0.85 -18.88 -4.23
C PHE A 156 -0.21 -20.25 -4.51
N ALA A 157 -1.03 -21.23 -4.94
CA ALA A 157 -0.56 -22.54 -5.39
C ALA A 157 -0.55 -22.64 -6.92
N LEU A 158 0.45 -23.31 -7.49
CA LEU A 158 0.59 -23.48 -8.95
C LEU A 158 -0.61 -24.20 -9.58
N GLU A 159 -1.16 -25.20 -8.90
CA GLU A 159 -2.32 -25.95 -9.41
C GLU A 159 -3.63 -25.15 -9.34
N ASP A 160 -3.81 -24.29 -8.35
CA ASP A 160 -4.98 -23.41 -8.27
C ASP A 160 -4.91 -22.26 -9.28
N VAL A 161 -3.70 -21.77 -9.61
CA VAL A 161 -3.53 -20.66 -10.57
C VAL A 161 -3.46 -21.14 -12.03
N PHE A 162 -2.78 -22.24 -12.32
CA PHE A 162 -2.56 -22.72 -13.70
C PHE A 162 -3.36 -23.99 -14.04
N GLY A 163 -3.95 -24.67 -13.06
CA GLY A 163 -4.53 -25.99 -13.26
C GLY A 163 -3.48 -27.00 -13.68
N ARG A 164 -3.79 -27.78 -14.73
CA ARG A 164 -2.84 -28.75 -15.30
C ARG A 164 -1.92 -28.08 -16.31
N ILE A 165 -0.75 -27.65 -15.85
CA ILE A 165 0.39 -27.25 -16.69
C ILE A 165 0.77 -28.40 -17.64
N ARG A 166 1.14 -28.06 -18.87
CA ARG A 166 1.54 -28.99 -19.94
C ARG A 166 2.68 -28.40 -20.74
N THR A 167 3.53 -29.25 -21.32
CA THR A 167 4.64 -28.85 -22.19
C THR A 167 4.46 -29.42 -23.60
N ASP A 168 4.70 -28.62 -24.64
CA ASP A 168 4.76 -29.12 -26.02
C ASP A 168 6.22 -29.35 -26.44
N ASN A 169 6.51 -30.58 -26.88
CA ASN A 169 7.86 -31.14 -26.92
C ASN A 169 8.15 -31.81 -28.27
N ARG A 170 8.09 -31.03 -29.35
CA ARG A 170 8.49 -31.47 -30.70
C ARG A 170 9.99 -31.26 -30.90
N ASP A 171 10.68 -32.21 -31.54
CA ASP A 171 12.13 -32.12 -31.84
C ASP A 171 12.46 -31.28 -33.09
N GLU A 172 11.54 -30.38 -33.46
CA GLU A 172 11.59 -29.52 -34.63
C GLU A 172 11.12 -28.09 -34.31
N GLY A 173 11.18 -27.19 -35.30
CA GLY A 173 10.80 -25.79 -35.12
C GLY A 173 11.53 -25.09 -33.97
N CYS A 174 10.81 -24.22 -33.27
CA CYS A 174 11.29 -23.51 -32.09
C CYS A 174 11.57 -24.46 -30.91
N GLN A 175 10.75 -25.51 -30.75
CA GLN A 175 10.81 -26.46 -29.64
C GLN A 175 12.07 -27.35 -29.67
N PHE A 176 12.71 -27.54 -30.83
CA PHE A 176 14.06 -28.12 -30.88
C PHE A 176 15.06 -27.37 -29.98
N CYS A 177 14.93 -26.04 -29.85
CA CYS A 177 15.72 -25.21 -28.93
C CYS A 177 15.04 -25.11 -27.55
N HIS A 178 13.76 -24.75 -27.54
CA HIS A 178 12.90 -24.45 -26.40
C HIS A 178 12.16 -25.69 -25.85
N HIS A 179 12.78 -26.86 -25.92
CA HIS A 179 12.18 -28.12 -25.47
C HIS A 179 11.79 -28.01 -24.00
N GLY A 180 10.56 -28.38 -23.65
CA GLY A 180 9.99 -28.21 -22.31
C GLY A 180 9.15 -26.93 -22.10
N ILE A 181 9.00 -26.05 -23.10
CA ILE A 181 8.14 -24.86 -22.97
C ILE A 181 6.66 -25.22 -22.78
N GLU A 182 5.94 -24.42 -21.99
CA GLU A 182 4.54 -24.69 -21.62
C GLU A 182 3.49 -24.32 -22.70
N GLU A 183 2.38 -25.07 -22.76
CA GLU A 183 1.18 -24.79 -23.59
C GLU A 183 0.50 -23.51 -23.05
N ILE A 184 0.64 -22.39 -23.79
CA ILE A 184 0.23 -21.04 -23.33
C ILE A 184 -1.21 -20.98 -22.79
N SER A 185 -2.16 -21.71 -23.37
CA SER A 185 -3.38 -22.19 -22.69
C SER A 185 -4.11 -23.21 -23.56
N PRO A 186 -5.03 -24.04 -22.99
CA PRO A 186 -5.81 -25.03 -23.76
C PRO A 186 -6.66 -24.49 -24.92
N ASN A 187 -6.92 -23.16 -24.93
CA ASN A 187 -7.70 -22.45 -25.94
C ASN A 187 -6.83 -21.71 -26.97
N HIS A 188 -5.53 -21.57 -26.72
CA HIS A 188 -4.57 -20.87 -27.59
C HIS A 188 -3.58 -21.89 -28.19
N ARG A 189 -4.11 -22.93 -28.85
CA ARG A 189 -3.30 -23.92 -29.59
C ARG A 189 -2.88 -23.36 -30.95
N LEU A 190 -1.92 -22.46 -30.88
CA LEU A 190 -1.29 -21.78 -32.01
C LEU A 190 0.18 -22.20 -32.08
N GLU A 191 0.79 -22.15 -33.26
CA GLU A 191 2.23 -22.39 -33.38
C GLU A 191 3.01 -21.21 -32.80
N CYS A 192 4.24 -21.45 -32.32
CA CYS A 192 5.06 -20.41 -31.69
C CYS A 192 5.21 -19.16 -32.60
N THR A 193 5.28 -19.37 -33.92
CA THR A 193 5.39 -18.33 -34.93
C THR A 193 4.13 -17.50 -35.15
N ASP A 194 2.94 -18.02 -34.79
CA ASP A 194 1.67 -17.30 -34.96
C ASP A 194 1.53 -16.14 -33.95
N CYS A 195 2.07 -16.35 -32.74
CA CYS A 195 2.12 -15.34 -31.68
C CYS A 195 3.43 -14.54 -31.72
N HIS A 196 4.59 -15.20 -31.80
CA HIS A 196 5.88 -14.53 -31.65
C HIS A 196 6.55 -14.15 -32.98
N GLY A 197 6.09 -14.63 -34.13
CA GLY A 197 6.83 -14.49 -35.39
C GLY A 197 8.15 -15.28 -35.37
N GLY A 198 9.20 -14.75 -35.98
CA GLY A 198 10.46 -15.48 -36.16
C GLY A 198 10.42 -16.48 -37.33
N ASN A 199 11.37 -17.43 -37.34
CA ASN A 199 11.54 -18.42 -38.39
C ASN A 199 11.83 -19.81 -37.79
N SER A 200 10.81 -20.66 -37.75
CA SER A 200 10.89 -22.05 -37.28
C SER A 200 11.69 -22.98 -38.21
N GLY A 201 11.90 -22.61 -39.47
CA GLY A 201 12.64 -23.39 -40.46
C GLY A 201 14.16 -23.41 -40.28
N THR A 202 14.71 -22.90 -39.18
CA THR A 202 16.16 -22.88 -38.94
C THR A 202 16.54 -23.06 -37.47
N ARG A 203 17.60 -23.85 -37.23
CA ARG A 203 18.17 -24.11 -35.90
C ARG A 203 19.25 -23.09 -35.47
N ASN A 204 19.46 -22.01 -36.22
CA ASN A 204 20.41 -20.96 -35.87
C ASN A 204 19.71 -19.81 -35.13
N GLU A 205 20.04 -19.58 -33.86
CA GLU A 205 19.44 -18.57 -32.97
C GLU A 205 19.18 -17.20 -33.65
N LYS A 206 20.22 -16.59 -34.23
CA LYS A 206 20.12 -15.26 -34.86
C LYS A 206 19.21 -15.22 -36.10
N ARG A 207 19.04 -16.34 -36.81
CA ARG A 207 18.13 -16.46 -37.96
C ARG A 207 16.71 -16.86 -37.54
N ALA A 208 16.57 -17.67 -36.48
CA ALA A 208 15.30 -18.11 -35.92
C ALA A 208 14.57 -16.96 -35.22
N HIS A 209 15.28 -16.14 -34.44
CA HIS A 209 14.72 -14.98 -33.73
C HIS A 209 14.61 -13.71 -34.61
N LYS A 210 14.95 -13.77 -35.90
CA LYS A 210 14.84 -12.61 -36.80
C LYS A 210 13.36 -12.24 -36.95
N SER A 211 13.01 -10.99 -36.62
CA SER A 211 11.63 -10.48 -36.62
C SER A 211 10.69 -11.23 -35.66
N MET A 212 11.23 -11.75 -34.54
CA MET A 212 10.47 -12.30 -33.43
C MET A 212 10.13 -11.22 -32.40
N VAL A 213 8.92 -11.26 -31.83
CA VAL A 213 8.48 -10.37 -30.74
C VAL A 213 8.50 -11.11 -29.39
N ALA A 214 9.07 -10.48 -28.36
CA ALA A 214 9.21 -11.10 -27.04
C ALA A 214 7.91 -11.11 -26.22
N ASN A 215 7.03 -10.11 -26.42
CA ASN A 215 5.70 -10.02 -25.84
C ASN A 215 4.66 -9.72 -26.94
N PRO A 216 3.97 -10.73 -27.48
CA PRO A 216 2.90 -10.54 -28.47
C PRO A 216 1.71 -9.72 -27.95
N SER A 217 1.58 -9.59 -26.63
CA SER A 217 0.45 -8.95 -25.95
C SER A 217 0.74 -7.55 -25.40
N SER A 218 1.94 -6.99 -25.66
CA SER A 218 2.21 -5.58 -25.35
C SER A 218 1.27 -4.68 -26.18
N PRO A 219 0.96 -3.44 -25.75
CA PRO A 219 -0.01 -2.59 -26.46
C PRO A 219 0.30 -2.42 -27.95
N GLN A 220 1.57 -2.21 -28.30
CA GLN A 220 2.05 -2.06 -29.68
C GLN A 220 1.87 -3.33 -30.56
N ASN A 221 1.68 -4.49 -29.94
CA ASN A 221 1.61 -5.81 -30.60
C ASN A 221 0.21 -6.45 -30.53
N ALA A 222 -0.60 -6.11 -29.51
CA ALA A 222 -1.86 -6.77 -29.20
C ALA A 222 -2.87 -6.73 -30.36
N VAL A 223 -2.99 -5.60 -31.08
CA VAL A 223 -3.86 -5.48 -32.26
C VAL A 223 -3.50 -6.52 -33.34
N ARG A 224 -2.21 -6.75 -33.57
CA ARG A 224 -1.69 -7.65 -34.62
C ARG A 224 -1.88 -9.13 -34.28
N TYR A 225 -1.58 -9.53 -33.04
CA TYR A 225 -1.54 -10.94 -32.64
C TYR A 225 -2.81 -11.40 -31.91
N CYS A 226 -3.39 -10.56 -31.05
CA CYS A 226 -4.61 -10.88 -30.29
C CYS A 226 -5.88 -10.35 -30.95
N GLY A 227 -5.81 -9.21 -31.66
CA GLY A 227 -6.97 -8.48 -32.19
C GLY A 227 -7.88 -9.31 -33.11
N LYS A 228 -7.33 -10.28 -33.87
CA LYS A 228 -8.11 -11.18 -34.74
C LYS A 228 -9.22 -11.95 -34.01
N CYS A 229 -9.02 -12.27 -32.72
CA CYS A 229 -9.97 -13.00 -31.88
C CYS A 229 -10.54 -12.15 -30.74
N HIS A 230 -9.83 -11.08 -30.35
CA HIS A 230 -10.09 -10.34 -29.11
C HIS A 230 -10.07 -8.81 -29.29
N MET A 231 -10.35 -8.28 -30.48
CA MET A 231 -10.29 -6.83 -30.78
C MET A 231 -10.97 -5.96 -29.71
N GLU A 232 -12.19 -6.29 -29.31
CA GLU A 232 -12.94 -5.60 -28.27
C GLU A 232 -12.16 -5.51 -26.94
N GLN A 233 -11.46 -6.59 -26.55
CA GLN A 233 -10.65 -6.63 -25.33
C GLN A 233 -9.35 -5.83 -25.47
N VAL A 234 -8.79 -5.73 -26.69
CA VAL A 234 -7.64 -4.87 -26.98
C VAL A 234 -8.05 -3.40 -26.87
N THR A 235 -9.15 -3.00 -27.53
CA THR A 235 -9.69 -1.63 -27.45
C THR A 235 -10.06 -1.23 -26.02
N TRP A 236 -10.72 -2.10 -25.24
CA TRP A 236 -11.00 -1.84 -23.82
C TRP A 236 -9.73 -1.72 -22.97
N MET A 237 -8.68 -2.49 -23.28
CA MET A 237 -7.40 -2.38 -22.59
C MET A 237 -6.75 -1.04 -22.89
N GLU A 238 -6.62 -0.66 -24.17
CA GLU A 238 -6.03 0.61 -24.62
C GLU A 238 -6.76 1.85 -24.06
N GLN A 239 -8.09 1.79 -23.96
CA GLN A 239 -8.92 2.88 -23.42
C GLN A 239 -8.99 2.89 -21.88
N SER A 240 -8.41 1.89 -21.20
CA SER A 240 -8.58 1.73 -19.75
C SER A 240 -7.83 2.79 -18.93
N LEU A 241 -8.30 3.03 -17.70
CA LEU A 241 -7.57 3.85 -16.73
C LEU A 241 -6.15 3.36 -16.43
N MET A 242 -5.86 2.06 -16.60
CA MET A 242 -4.52 1.49 -16.40
C MET A 242 -3.58 1.63 -17.61
N ALA A 243 -4.11 1.65 -18.84
CA ALA A 243 -3.32 1.85 -20.06
C ALA A 243 -3.21 3.32 -20.51
N THR A 244 -3.95 4.22 -19.87
CA THR A 244 -3.85 5.68 -20.06
C THR A 244 -3.24 6.42 -18.86
N ALA A 245 -3.24 5.78 -17.68
CA ALA A 245 -2.96 6.39 -16.38
C ALA A 245 -3.67 7.75 -16.13
N ARG A 246 -4.84 8.00 -16.75
CA ARG A 246 -5.56 9.28 -16.60
C ARG A 246 -5.84 9.60 -15.13
N GLY A 247 -6.34 8.63 -14.38
CA GLY A 247 -6.68 8.79 -12.96
C GLY A 247 -5.51 9.05 -12.00
N ILE A 248 -4.28 9.11 -12.50
CA ILE A 248 -3.09 9.56 -11.75
C ILE A 248 -2.53 10.82 -12.42
N THR A 249 -2.27 10.77 -13.74
CA THR A 249 -1.64 11.87 -14.48
C THR A 249 -2.54 13.11 -14.57
N GLY A 250 -3.86 12.95 -14.62
CA GLY A 250 -4.85 14.05 -14.57
C GLY A 250 -4.86 14.73 -13.20
N LEU A 251 -4.93 13.95 -12.11
CA LEU A 251 -4.87 14.48 -10.74
C LEU A 251 -3.55 15.23 -10.47
N THR A 252 -2.40 14.69 -10.92
CA THR A 252 -1.11 15.38 -10.80
C THR A 252 -1.09 16.68 -11.62
N ARG A 253 -1.55 16.68 -12.87
CA ARG A 253 -1.63 17.91 -13.69
C ARG A 253 -2.54 18.97 -13.04
N HIS A 254 -3.69 18.56 -12.50
CA HIS A 254 -4.62 19.44 -11.78
C HIS A 254 -3.97 20.04 -10.52
N ALA A 255 -3.27 19.23 -9.72
CA ALA A 255 -2.53 19.72 -8.54
C ALA A 255 -1.44 20.74 -8.89
N TRP A 256 -0.94 20.73 -10.13
CA TRP A 256 0.07 21.65 -10.67
C TRP A 256 -0.52 22.81 -11.49
N GLY A 257 -1.84 23.00 -11.50
CA GLY A 257 -2.49 24.11 -12.21
C GLY A 257 -2.75 23.89 -13.70
N ARG A 258 -2.47 22.70 -14.25
CA ARG A 258 -2.83 22.35 -15.63
C ARG A 258 -4.18 21.63 -15.67
N GLY A 259 -5.09 22.06 -16.56
CA GLY A 259 -6.37 21.40 -16.80
C GLY A 259 -6.21 20.04 -17.50
N GLU A 260 -7.29 19.25 -17.52
CA GLU A 260 -7.34 17.97 -18.25
C GLU A 260 -7.45 18.17 -19.78
N THR A 261 -6.34 18.52 -20.43
CA THR A 261 -6.29 18.64 -21.89
C THR A 261 -5.09 17.93 -22.50
N ALA A 262 -5.28 16.66 -22.89
CA ALA A 262 -4.44 15.97 -23.88
C ALA A 262 -4.71 16.51 -25.31
N LYS A 263 -4.85 17.84 -25.45
CA LYS A 263 -5.26 18.58 -26.67
C LYS A 263 -4.78 20.04 -26.72
N ALA A 264 -3.96 20.51 -25.77
CA ALA A 264 -3.57 21.93 -25.69
C ALA A 264 -2.13 22.22 -26.14
N ASP A 265 -1.20 21.27 -25.97
CA ASP A 265 0.24 21.52 -26.17
C ASP A 265 0.68 21.53 -27.66
N GLU A 266 -0.20 21.22 -28.62
CA GLU A 266 0.09 21.34 -30.07
C GLU A 266 0.11 22.81 -30.58
N GLN A 267 -0.37 23.79 -29.81
CA GLN A 267 -0.56 25.17 -30.27
C GLN A 267 0.29 26.23 -29.55
N SER A 268 1.17 25.83 -28.62
CA SER A 268 2.11 26.73 -27.95
C SER A 268 3.51 26.79 -28.60
N ALA A 269 3.82 25.84 -29.50
CA ALA A 269 5.04 25.83 -30.31
C ALA A 269 4.99 26.85 -31.48
N GLY A 270 4.72 28.12 -31.17
CA GLY A 270 4.29 29.15 -32.14
C GLY A 270 4.90 30.54 -31.99
N ALA A 271 6.01 30.69 -31.26
CA ALA A 271 6.68 31.99 -31.03
C ALA A 271 8.21 31.88 -31.14
N GLY A 272 8.70 31.54 -32.34
CA GLY A 272 10.12 31.51 -32.69
C GLY A 272 10.32 31.91 -34.16
N GLU A 273 11.36 32.70 -34.44
CA GLU A 273 11.51 33.42 -35.71
C GLU A 273 11.81 32.50 -36.91
N LYS A 274 11.33 32.89 -38.10
CA LYS A 274 11.64 32.23 -39.38
C LYS A 274 12.90 32.82 -40.04
N PRO A 275 13.90 32.00 -40.38
CA PRO A 275 14.72 32.22 -41.57
C PRO A 275 13.90 31.92 -42.85
N ALA A 276 14.37 32.40 -44.01
CA ALA A 276 13.68 32.24 -45.29
C ALA A 276 14.58 31.59 -46.37
N GLY A 277 13.94 31.03 -47.40
CA GLY A 277 14.57 30.34 -48.54
C GLY A 277 14.72 28.82 -48.32
N ASP A 278 14.53 27.94 -49.31
CA ASP A 278 14.04 28.13 -50.69
C ASP A 278 13.32 26.85 -51.17
N ALA A 279 12.57 26.92 -52.28
CA ALA A 279 11.71 25.83 -52.75
C ALA A 279 12.18 25.18 -54.06
N ALA A 280 12.24 23.83 -54.12
CA ALA A 280 12.44 23.08 -55.36
C ALA A 280 11.84 21.64 -55.36
N GLN A 281 10.70 21.50 -56.03
CA GLN A 281 10.32 20.41 -56.97
C GLN A 281 10.64 18.92 -56.67
N ALA A 282 9.58 18.18 -56.31
CA ALA A 282 9.05 16.97 -56.98
C ALA A 282 9.95 15.82 -57.50
N SER A 283 9.61 14.59 -57.10
CA SER A 283 9.23 13.49 -58.03
C SER A 283 8.60 12.29 -57.28
N GLU A 284 7.95 11.38 -58.00
CA GLU A 284 7.12 10.31 -57.44
C GLU A 284 7.88 9.00 -57.17
N GLY A 285 7.50 8.27 -56.12
CA GLY A 285 7.98 6.91 -55.84
C GLY A 285 7.08 6.16 -54.86
N LYS A 286 6.22 5.27 -55.37
CA LYS A 286 5.27 4.50 -54.55
C LYS A 286 5.92 3.28 -53.90
N GLU A 287 6.29 3.40 -52.64
CA GLU A 287 6.33 2.27 -51.70
C GLU A 287 5.31 2.51 -50.58
N ALA A 288 4.41 1.54 -50.37
CA ALA A 288 3.41 1.61 -49.30
C ALA A 288 4.06 1.27 -47.95
N LYS A 289 4.63 2.29 -47.29
CA LYS A 289 4.98 2.19 -45.86
C LYS A 289 3.70 1.95 -45.05
N ALA A 290 3.78 1.08 -44.04
CA ALA A 290 2.67 0.80 -43.16
C ALA A 290 2.32 2.03 -42.32
N GLU A 291 1.02 2.33 -42.21
CA GLU A 291 0.50 3.39 -41.34
C GLU A 291 0.65 2.99 -39.86
N GLU A 292 1.63 3.60 -39.19
CA GLU A 292 1.50 4.22 -37.87
C GLU A 292 0.43 3.64 -36.92
N THR A 293 0.69 2.46 -36.35
CA THR A 293 -0.12 1.89 -35.26
C THR A 293 0.51 2.13 -33.90
N ALA A 294 -0.22 2.75 -32.98
CA ALA A 294 0.07 2.83 -31.54
C ALA A 294 1.50 3.30 -31.17
N GLN A 295 1.78 4.60 -31.40
CA GLN A 295 2.93 5.26 -30.78
C GLN A 295 2.84 5.20 -29.24
N HIS A 296 3.99 5.27 -28.57
CA HIS A 296 4.10 5.38 -27.11
C HIS A 296 3.48 6.70 -26.62
N PRO A 297 3.13 6.85 -25.33
CA PRO A 297 2.86 8.16 -24.75
C PRO A 297 4.08 9.05 -25.00
N ALA A 298 3.91 10.12 -25.79
CA ALA A 298 5.00 11.00 -26.15
C ALA A 298 5.59 11.67 -24.90
N VAL A 299 6.93 11.69 -24.81
CA VAL A 299 7.65 12.48 -23.80
C VAL A 299 7.24 13.94 -23.98
N GLY A 300 6.59 14.52 -22.97
CA GLY A 300 5.92 15.80 -23.11
C GLY A 300 6.60 16.95 -22.39
N HIS A 301 6.15 18.18 -22.65
CA HIS A 301 6.93 19.37 -22.31
C HIS A 301 6.54 20.07 -20.99
N GLY A 302 7.58 20.43 -20.23
CA GLY A 302 7.51 21.24 -19.01
C GLY A 302 7.42 20.44 -17.70
N PRO A 303 7.60 21.11 -16.55
CA PRO A 303 8.03 20.43 -15.32
C PRO A 303 7.11 19.32 -14.79
N VAL A 304 5.79 19.49 -14.86
CA VAL A 304 4.85 18.45 -14.38
C VAL A 304 4.87 17.19 -15.26
N GLN A 305 5.11 17.35 -16.57
CA GLN A 305 5.17 16.21 -17.48
C GLN A 305 6.51 15.49 -17.36
N GLU A 306 7.61 16.25 -17.25
CA GLU A 306 8.93 15.72 -16.94
C GLU A 306 8.93 14.93 -15.60
N PHE A 307 8.24 15.44 -14.57
CA PHE A 307 8.03 14.73 -13.31
C PHE A 307 7.26 13.41 -13.49
N LEU A 308 6.16 13.43 -14.25
CA LEU A 308 5.38 12.22 -14.55
C LEU A 308 6.20 11.17 -15.32
N ASP A 309 6.95 11.60 -16.33
CA ASP A 309 7.75 10.74 -17.21
C ASP A 309 8.96 10.13 -16.48
N LYS A 310 9.55 10.86 -15.52
CA LYS A 310 10.68 10.39 -14.69
C LYS A 310 10.27 9.59 -13.45
N LYS A 311 9.08 9.83 -12.86
CA LYS A 311 8.67 9.21 -11.58
C LYS A 311 7.45 8.29 -11.66
N CYS A 312 6.38 8.71 -12.33
CA CYS A 312 5.07 8.08 -12.19
C CYS A 312 4.80 6.99 -13.24
N LEU A 313 5.27 7.15 -14.48
CA LEU A 313 4.91 6.27 -15.60
C LEU A 313 5.66 4.92 -15.62
N ARG A 314 6.44 4.59 -14.58
CA ARG A 314 7.06 3.26 -14.37
C ARG A 314 6.04 2.12 -14.20
N CYS A 315 4.87 2.42 -13.63
CA CYS A 315 3.80 1.44 -13.38
C CYS A 315 2.82 1.31 -14.56
N HIS A 316 3.08 1.96 -15.69
CA HIS A 316 2.19 1.96 -16.85
C HIS A 316 2.20 0.62 -17.59
N LEU A 317 1.05 0.17 -18.11
CA LEU A 317 0.95 -1.10 -18.85
C LEU A 317 1.78 -1.14 -20.14
N SER A 318 2.22 0.01 -20.65
CA SER A 318 3.12 0.11 -21.83
C SER A 318 4.61 0.13 -21.48
N SER A 319 4.97 0.43 -20.22
CA SER A 319 6.35 0.57 -19.77
C SER A 319 6.87 -0.75 -19.20
N GLU A 320 8.07 -1.15 -19.57
CA GLU A 320 8.76 -2.29 -18.94
C GLU A 320 9.12 -1.96 -17.49
N ALA A 321 9.11 -2.97 -16.61
CA ALA A 321 9.24 -2.78 -15.17
C ALA A 321 10.71 -2.82 -14.69
N PRO A 322 11.01 -2.20 -13.53
CA PRO A 322 12.30 -2.36 -12.83
C PRO A 322 12.62 -3.83 -12.54
N ARG A 323 13.91 -4.18 -12.51
CA ARG A 323 14.38 -5.55 -12.27
C ARG A 323 14.92 -5.67 -10.85
N ARG A 324 14.01 -5.81 -9.89
CA ARG A 324 14.27 -5.99 -8.45
C ARG A 324 13.10 -6.69 -7.78
N SER A 325 13.26 -7.08 -6.51
CA SER A 325 12.21 -7.69 -5.71
C SER A 325 10.87 -6.95 -5.81
N GLY A 326 9.80 -7.68 -6.07
CA GLY A 326 8.42 -7.19 -6.12
C GLY A 326 8.01 -6.44 -7.39
N ASP A 327 8.91 -5.96 -8.25
CA ASP A 327 8.51 -5.14 -9.42
C ASP A 327 8.33 -5.96 -10.73
N TYR A 328 8.66 -7.25 -10.73
CA TYR A 328 8.68 -8.07 -11.94
C TYR A 328 7.30 -8.28 -12.59
N ARG A 329 7.10 -7.73 -13.79
CA ARG A 329 5.91 -7.98 -14.63
C ARG A 329 6.22 -7.87 -16.12
N ALA A 330 5.28 -8.33 -16.94
CA ALA A 330 5.25 -8.01 -18.37
C ALA A 330 4.47 -6.71 -18.67
N THR A 331 4.33 -6.39 -19.95
CA THR A 331 3.55 -5.28 -20.51
C THR A 331 2.25 -5.76 -21.17
N GLY A 332 1.26 -4.87 -21.32
CA GLY A 332 -0.04 -5.16 -21.95
C GLY A 332 -0.82 -6.29 -21.27
N CYS A 333 -1.45 -7.20 -22.03
CA CYS A 333 -2.34 -8.22 -21.44
C CYS A 333 -1.58 -9.19 -20.52
N ALA A 334 -0.32 -9.51 -20.84
CA ALA A 334 0.54 -10.34 -20.01
C ALA A 334 0.84 -9.71 -18.64
N ALA A 335 0.71 -8.38 -18.46
CA ALA A 335 0.91 -7.73 -17.17
C ALA A 335 -0.06 -8.21 -16.07
N CYS A 336 -1.22 -8.76 -16.45
CA CYS A 336 -2.20 -9.36 -15.53
C CYS A 336 -2.40 -10.87 -15.74
N HIS A 337 -2.20 -11.37 -16.97
CA HIS A 337 -2.50 -12.76 -17.31
C HIS A 337 -1.29 -13.71 -17.30
N MET A 338 -0.06 -13.20 -17.24
CA MET A 338 1.16 -13.99 -17.11
C MET A 338 1.78 -13.73 -15.73
N VAL A 339 1.79 -14.75 -14.85
CA VAL A 339 2.13 -14.56 -13.44
C VAL A 339 3.64 -14.57 -13.21
N TYR A 340 4.11 -13.62 -12.40
CA TYR A 340 5.44 -13.54 -11.83
C TYR A 340 5.39 -13.76 -10.31
N THR A 341 6.53 -14.10 -9.71
CA THR A 341 6.76 -14.07 -8.26
C THR A 341 7.59 -12.84 -7.89
N ASN A 342 7.51 -12.43 -6.63
CA ASN A 342 8.29 -11.30 -6.10
C ASN A 342 9.81 -11.45 -6.26
N ASP A 343 10.34 -12.67 -6.32
CA ASP A 343 11.76 -12.95 -6.55
C ASP A 343 12.15 -13.04 -8.03
N GLY A 344 11.19 -13.05 -8.96
CA GLY A 344 11.41 -13.20 -10.40
C GLY A 344 11.90 -14.59 -10.81
N THR A 345 11.62 -15.61 -10.00
CA THR A 345 11.96 -17.01 -10.28
C THR A 345 11.00 -17.67 -11.27
N THR A 346 11.55 -18.49 -12.15
CA THR A 346 10.78 -19.27 -13.12
C THR A 346 10.93 -20.77 -12.89
N LEU A 347 9.81 -21.47 -13.02
CA LEU A 347 9.67 -22.91 -12.94
C LEU A 347 9.46 -23.55 -14.33
N THR A 348 9.58 -22.75 -15.41
CA THR A 348 9.46 -23.22 -16.79
C THR A 348 10.46 -24.34 -17.07
N ARG A 349 10.05 -25.35 -17.83
CA ARG A 349 10.93 -26.45 -18.26
C ARG A 349 11.63 -26.15 -19.58
N ASP A 350 11.39 -24.99 -20.19
CA ASP A 350 12.08 -24.51 -21.39
C ASP A 350 13.61 -24.58 -21.23
N ARG A 351 14.22 -25.51 -21.97
CA ARG A 351 15.66 -25.79 -21.93
C ARG A 351 16.55 -24.62 -22.36
N ALA A 352 16.04 -23.65 -23.11
CA ALA A 352 16.78 -22.43 -23.47
C ALA A 352 16.71 -21.41 -22.32
N VAL A 353 15.54 -21.18 -21.73
CA VAL A 353 15.40 -20.31 -20.53
C VAL A 353 16.21 -20.89 -19.36
N GLN A 354 16.10 -22.19 -19.10
CA GLN A 354 16.85 -22.92 -18.08
C GLN A 354 18.38 -22.98 -18.34
N ARG A 355 18.85 -22.65 -19.55
CA ARG A 355 20.28 -22.38 -19.82
C ARG A 355 20.67 -20.93 -19.57
N SER A 356 19.74 -19.98 -19.76
CA SER A 356 20.01 -18.54 -19.57
C SER A 356 20.10 -18.11 -18.10
N ILE A 357 19.45 -18.84 -17.19
CA ILE A 357 19.43 -18.53 -15.73
C ILE A 357 20.50 -19.29 -14.92
N LYS A 358 21.22 -20.25 -15.51
CA LYS A 358 22.24 -21.03 -14.82
C LYS A 358 23.52 -20.21 -14.64
N GLY A 359 23.70 -19.68 -13.42
CA GLY A 359 24.85 -18.86 -13.03
C GLY A 359 24.49 -17.50 -12.43
N GLY A 360 23.20 -17.20 -12.17
CA GLY A 360 22.78 -15.99 -11.47
C GLY A 360 22.95 -16.04 -9.94
N GLU A 361 22.71 -14.89 -9.30
CA GLU A 361 22.70 -14.68 -7.84
C GLU A 361 21.81 -15.66 -7.06
N SER A 362 22.00 -15.76 -5.73
CA SER A 362 21.07 -16.50 -4.88
C SER A 362 19.71 -15.78 -4.80
N MET A 363 18.63 -16.56 -4.81
CA MET A 363 17.25 -16.06 -4.81
C MET A 363 16.84 -15.37 -3.49
N ARG A 364 17.67 -15.46 -2.44
CA ARG A 364 17.50 -14.67 -1.21
C ARG A 364 18.05 -13.25 -1.38
N ASP A 365 19.20 -13.16 -2.04
CA ASP A 365 20.01 -11.96 -2.17
C ASP A 365 19.25 -10.85 -2.93
N ARG A 366 18.38 -11.26 -3.87
CA ARG A 366 17.42 -10.40 -4.60
C ARG A 366 16.50 -9.55 -3.74
N PHE A 367 16.28 -9.92 -2.48
CA PHE A 367 15.49 -9.13 -1.52
C PHE A 367 16.34 -8.22 -0.65
N LEU A 368 17.67 -8.23 -0.76
CA LEU A 368 18.54 -7.34 -0.02
C LEU A 368 18.59 -5.98 -0.72
N ARG A 369 18.70 -4.89 0.06
CA ARG A 369 18.76 -3.52 -0.46
C ARG A 369 19.82 -3.37 -1.55
N GLN A 370 20.99 -4.01 -1.41
CA GLN A 370 22.07 -3.95 -2.39
C GLN A 370 21.63 -4.39 -3.80
N SER A 371 21.05 -5.59 -3.98
CA SER A 371 20.57 -6.04 -5.29
C SER A 371 19.45 -5.13 -5.85
N SER A 372 18.68 -4.45 -4.99
CA SER A 372 17.72 -3.42 -5.43
C SER A 372 18.37 -2.11 -5.92
N LEU A 373 19.66 -1.86 -5.68
CA LEU A 373 20.38 -0.69 -6.21
C LEU A 373 20.88 -0.90 -7.66
N GLU A 374 20.88 -2.13 -8.16
CA GLU A 374 21.34 -2.47 -9.53
C GLU A 374 20.19 -2.66 -10.53
N SER A 375 18.98 -2.25 -10.15
CA SER A 375 17.70 -2.68 -10.74
C SER A 375 17.39 -2.27 -12.19
N ILE A 376 18.25 -1.46 -12.82
CA ILE A 376 18.21 -1.15 -14.26
C ILE A 376 19.09 -2.13 -15.06
N GLU A 377 20.14 -2.66 -14.45
CA GLU A 377 21.24 -3.38 -15.12
C GLU A 377 21.16 -4.89 -14.92
N GLN A 378 20.45 -5.33 -13.87
CA GLN A 378 20.10 -6.73 -13.62
C GLN A 378 19.51 -7.45 -14.86
N VAL A 379 19.72 -8.77 -14.92
CA VAL A 379 19.24 -9.62 -16.02
C VAL A 379 17.70 -9.76 -15.97
N ARG A 380 17.06 -9.95 -17.14
CA ARG A 380 15.60 -10.11 -17.26
C ARG A 380 15.09 -11.31 -16.44
N ALA A 381 14.11 -11.06 -15.57
CA ALA A 381 13.30 -12.11 -14.94
C ALA A 381 12.27 -12.70 -15.91
N TYR A 382 11.87 -13.94 -15.64
CA TYR A 382 10.92 -14.71 -16.43
C TYR A 382 9.65 -15.01 -15.61
N PRO A 383 8.48 -15.19 -16.24
CA PRO A 383 7.27 -15.58 -15.52
C PRO A 383 7.40 -17.00 -14.95
N VAL A 384 6.53 -17.34 -14.01
CA VAL A 384 6.57 -18.62 -13.28
C VAL A 384 6.55 -19.82 -14.24
N VAL A 385 5.70 -19.78 -15.27
CA VAL A 385 5.69 -20.69 -16.43
C VAL A 385 5.21 -19.93 -17.67
N HIS A 386 5.41 -20.47 -18.86
CA HIS A 386 4.89 -19.91 -20.11
C HIS A 386 3.39 -20.24 -20.29
N GLN A 387 2.53 -19.78 -19.38
CA GLN A 387 1.08 -20.06 -19.40
C GLN A 387 0.25 -18.84 -18.95
N PHE A 388 -0.78 -18.50 -19.72
CA PHE A 388 -1.79 -17.51 -19.32
C PHE A 388 -2.81 -18.09 -18.34
N THR A 389 -3.29 -17.24 -17.42
CA THR A 389 -4.35 -17.57 -16.47
C THR A 389 -5.42 -16.48 -16.34
N VAL A 390 -6.62 -16.87 -15.90
CA VAL A 390 -7.70 -16.01 -15.42
C VAL A 390 -7.93 -16.15 -13.89
N ALA A 391 -7.03 -16.85 -13.21
CA ALA A 391 -6.92 -16.98 -11.76
C ALA A 391 -5.77 -16.10 -11.22
N THR A 392 -5.68 -14.85 -11.70
CA THR A 392 -4.62 -13.90 -11.37
C THR A 392 -4.51 -13.66 -9.85
N PRO A 393 -3.39 -14.03 -9.19
CA PRO A 393 -3.18 -13.80 -7.76
C PRO A 393 -2.89 -12.32 -7.46
N SER A 394 -3.10 -11.90 -6.21
CA SER A 394 -2.92 -10.51 -5.77
C SER A 394 -1.53 -9.95 -6.04
N VAL A 395 -0.48 -10.78 -5.91
CA VAL A 395 0.92 -10.41 -6.20
C VAL A 395 1.10 -9.75 -7.57
N GLN A 396 0.35 -10.21 -8.58
CA GLN A 396 0.40 -9.65 -9.93
C GLN A 396 -0.18 -8.23 -10.03
N CYS A 397 -1.01 -7.84 -9.06
CA CYS A 397 -1.49 -6.46 -8.86
C CYS A 397 -0.51 -5.65 -7.99
N GLU A 398 0.06 -6.25 -6.94
CA GLU A 398 1.02 -5.62 -6.01
C GLU A 398 2.26 -5.07 -6.74
N HIS A 399 2.73 -5.76 -7.80
CA HIS A 399 3.77 -5.28 -8.75
C HIS A 399 3.54 -3.86 -9.31
N CYS A 400 2.34 -3.27 -9.16
CA CYS A 400 2.07 -1.85 -9.39
C CYS A 400 1.29 -1.14 -8.26
N HIS A 401 0.54 -1.86 -7.42
CA HIS A 401 -0.39 -1.30 -6.43
C HIS A 401 0.17 -1.15 -5.01
N GLN A 402 1.48 -1.34 -4.83
CA GLN A 402 2.25 -1.07 -3.60
C GLN A 402 2.10 0.38 -3.08
N ASN A 403 2.95 1.34 -3.54
CA ASN A 403 3.03 2.75 -3.10
C ASN A 403 1.70 3.53 -3.09
N ASN A 404 0.61 3.00 -3.63
CA ASN A 404 -0.72 3.58 -3.50
C ASN A 404 -1.40 3.24 -2.15
N GLY A 405 -0.81 2.38 -1.32
CA GLY A 405 -1.45 1.81 -0.13
C GLY A 405 -2.77 1.15 -0.51
N VAL A 406 -2.67 0.10 -1.33
CA VAL A 406 -3.78 -0.79 -1.72
C VAL A 406 -3.32 -2.24 -1.61
N GLY A 407 -2.26 -2.62 -2.34
CA GLY A 407 -1.62 -3.93 -2.17
C GLY A 407 -0.98 -4.06 -0.79
N ASP A 408 -0.11 -3.09 -0.46
CA ASP A 408 0.57 -3.01 0.84
C ASP A 408 -0.44 -3.01 2.02
N GLU A 409 -1.53 -2.24 1.92
CA GLU A 409 -2.59 -2.24 2.93
C GLU A 409 -3.26 -3.62 3.07
N TYR A 410 -3.56 -4.30 1.96
CA TYR A 410 -4.19 -5.62 1.93
C TYR A 410 -3.33 -6.71 2.57
N GLU A 411 -2.03 -6.73 2.25
CA GLU A 411 -1.07 -7.73 2.71
C GLU A 411 -0.52 -7.47 4.13
N GLY A 412 -0.78 -6.30 4.72
CA GLY A 412 -0.33 -5.95 6.07
C GLY A 412 1.06 -5.29 6.11
N LEU A 413 1.43 -4.57 5.04
CA LEU A 413 2.73 -3.93 4.87
C LEU A 413 2.58 -2.40 4.93
N PHE A 414 3.32 -1.73 5.82
CA PHE A 414 3.39 -0.27 5.87
C PHE A 414 4.81 0.18 5.54
N ALA A 415 5.04 0.80 4.38
CA ALA A 415 6.33 1.41 4.07
C ALA A 415 6.43 2.80 4.71
N PRO A 416 7.40 3.06 5.61
CA PRO A 416 7.65 4.40 6.10
C PRO A 416 8.09 5.34 4.96
N PRO A 417 7.70 6.62 5.01
CA PRO A 417 7.96 7.59 3.94
C PRO A 417 9.44 7.93 3.76
N ALA A 418 9.83 8.23 2.52
CA ALA A 418 11.16 8.78 2.21
C ALA A 418 11.43 10.08 3.00
N ARG A 419 12.38 10.01 3.94
CA ARG A 419 12.72 11.06 4.91
C ARG A 419 14.18 11.00 5.34
N PRO A 420 14.73 12.10 5.89
CA PRO A 420 15.96 12.04 6.66
C PRO A 420 15.71 11.20 7.92
N ALA A 421 16.48 10.12 8.09
CA ALA A 421 16.35 9.24 9.25
C ALA A 421 16.66 9.98 10.56
N GLY A 422 15.90 9.66 11.61
CA GLY A 422 16.27 9.98 13.00
C GLY A 422 17.71 9.51 13.28
N PRO A 423 18.45 10.27 14.09
CA PRO A 423 19.89 10.55 13.99
C PRO A 423 20.73 9.56 13.15
N ARG A 424 20.58 9.64 11.81
CA ARG A 424 21.30 8.84 10.80
C ARG A 424 21.60 7.39 11.22
N LYS A 425 20.55 6.58 11.41
CA LYS A 425 20.72 5.11 11.35
C LYS A 425 21.29 4.76 9.97
N GLN A 426 22.51 4.24 9.93
CA GLN A 426 23.12 3.77 8.68
C GLN A 426 22.32 2.60 8.13
N ILE A 427 21.90 2.67 6.87
CA ILE A 427 21.13 1.61 6.21
C ILE A 427 22.11 0.56 5.68
N ASN A 428 21.87 -0.71 5.96
CA ASN A 428 22.73 -1.80 5.51
C ASN A 428 22.32 -2.27 4.10
N GLY A 429 23.29 -2.70 3.29
CA GLY A 429 23.01 -3.36 2.01
C GLY A 429 22.28 -4.69 2.18
N GLU A 430 22.46 -5.34 3.34
CA GLU A 430 21.79 -6.59 3.75
C GLU A 430 20.40 -6.37 4.37
N ASP A 431 19.86 -5.14 4.44
CA ASP A 431 18.50 -4.93 4.95
C ASP A 431 17.46 -5.40 3.90
N PRO A 432 16.44 -6.19 4.28
CA PRO A 432 15.44 -6.66 3.33
C PRO A 432 14.60 -5.52 2.77
N VAL A 433 14.27 -5.62 1.48
CA VAL A 433 13.40 -4.69 0.76
C VAL A 433 12.50 -5.42 -0.23
N LEU A 434 11.29 -4.91 -0.38
CA LEU A 434 10.37 -5.24 -1.47
C LEU A 434 10.08 -3.93 -2.24
N HIS A 435 10.04 -3.97 -3.56
CA HIS A 435 9.90 -2.77 -4.40
C HIS A 435 10.94 -1.65 -4.10
N GLY A 436 12.09 -2.01 -3.52
CA GLY A 436 13.12 -1.07 -3.05
C GLY A 436 12.73 -0.19 -1.85
N ARG A 437 11.83 -0.64 -0.96
CA ARG A 437 11.56 -0.04 0.36
C ARG A 437 11.64 -1.11 1.45
N HIS A 438 12.05 -0.75 2.67
CA HIS A 438 11.72 -1.54 3.86
C HIS A 438 10.22 -1.43 4.18
N TYR A 439 9.69 -2.38 4.96
CA TYR A 439 8.31 -2.37 5.45
C TYR A 439 8.23 -2.63 6.95
N GLU A 440 7.28 -1.99 7.61
CA GLU A 440 6.80 -2.38 8.92
C GLU A 440 5.58 -3.28 8.75
N PHE A 441 5.51 -4.37 9.51
CA PHE A 441 4.37 -5.29 9.45
C PHE A 441 3.23 -4.82 10.36
N LEU A 442 2.06 -4.60 9.76
CA LEU A 442 0.79 -4.27 10.43
C LEU A 442 -0.26 -5.35 10.10
N VAL A 443 -1.44 -5.30 10.75
CA VAL A 443 -2.48 -6.30 10.50
C VAL A 443 -3.06 -6.19 9.07
N PRO A 444 -3.14 -7.30 8.30
CA PRO A 444 -3.75 -7.33 6.97
C PRO A 444 -5.28 -7.27 6.98
N ASP A 445 -5.85 -7.16 5.78
CA ASP A 445 -7.29 -7.32 5.56
C ASP A 445 -7.78 -8.73 5.94
N ILE A 446 -8.97 -8.83 6.55
CA ILE A 446 -9.52 -10.14 6.94
C ILE A 446 -9.94 -11.01 5.74
N HIS A 447 -10.12 -10.43 4.55
CA HIS A 447 -10.33 -11.18 3.31
C HIS A 447 -9.01 -11.79 2.81
N ARG A 448 -7.90 -11.04 2.91
CA ARG A 448 -6.53 -11.52 2.65
C ARG A 448 -6.19 -12.72 3.52
N GLU A 449 -6.39 -12.60 4.84
CA GLU A 449 -6.15 -13.70 5.79
C GLU A 449 -6.91 -14.99 5.45
N ARG A 450 -8.12 -14.85 4.92
CA ARG A 450 -8.96 -16.00 4.55
C ARG A 450 -8.52 -16.64 3.23
N GLY A 451 -7.65 -15.99 2.44
CA GLY A 451 -7.17 -16.45 1.14
C GLY A 451 -8.07 -16.05 -0.02
N MET A 452 -8.74 -14.89 0.11
CA MET A 452 -9.31 -14.17 -1.03
C MET A 452 -8.24 -13.26 -1.64
N HIS A 453 -8.36 -12.98 -2.93
CA HIS A 453 -7.44 -12.12 -3.67
C HIS A 453 -8.16 -10.95 -4.34
N CYS A 454 -7.42 -9.98 -4.88
CA CYS A 454 -7.97 -8.75 -5.47
C CYS A 454 -9.11 -9.02 -6.48
N ILE A 455 -8.97 -10.06 -7.31
CA ILE A 455 -10.00 -10.44 -8.30
C ILE A 455 -11.25 -11.09 -7.71
N ASP A 456 -11.27 -11.48 -6.43
CA ASP A 456 -12.48 -11.97 -5.76
C ASP A 456 -13.46 -10.84 -5.43
N CYS A 457 -12.95 -9.61 -5.28
CA CYS A 457 -13.75 -8.40 -5.11
C CYS A 457 -13.90 -7.63 -6.43
N HIS A 458 -12.79 -7.42 -7.17
CA HIS A 458 -12.81 -6.64 -8.41
C HIS A 458 -13.16 -7.50 -9.64
N SER A 459 -14.01 -6.95 -10.51
CA SER A 459 -14.39 -7.57 -11.77
C SER A 459 -13.52 -7.10 -12.94
N ALA A 460 -13.46 -7.93 -14.00
CA ALA A 460 -12.78 -7.56 -15.25
C ALA A 460 -13.45 -6.37 -15.99
N VAL A 461 -14.67 -5.99 -15.60
CA VAL A 461 -15.35 -4.78 -16.09
C VAL A 461 -14.78 -3.54 -15.40
N GLU A 462 -14.64 -3.58 -14.07
CA GLU A 462 -14.05 -2.49 -13.27
C GLU A 462 -12.58 -2.25 -13.60
N MET A 463 -11.81 -3.34 -13.77
CA MET A 463 -10.39 -3.26 -14.14
C MET A 463 -10.15 -2.65 -15.53
N LYS A 464 -11.12 -2.75 -16.46
CA LYS A 464 -11.02 -2.23 -17.84
C LYS A 464 -12.01 -1.09 -18.10
N GLN A 465 -12.34 -0.30 -17.07
CA GLN A 465 -13.19 0.88 -17.25
C GLN A 465 -12.51 1.92 -18.13
N ASP A 466 -13.30 2.43 -19.07
CA ASP A 466 -12.98 3.50 -20.01
C ASP A 466 -12.59 4.80 -19.28
N ALA A 467 -11.38 5.27 -19.55
CA ALA A 467 -10.80 6.49 -18.98
C ALA A 467 -11.47 7.80 -19.45
N SER A 468 -12.44 7.74 -20.37
CA SER A 468 -13.31 8.87 -20.69
C SER A 468 -14.48 9.04 -19.72
N LYS A 469 -14.75 8.06 -18.84
CA LYS A 469 -15.95 8.02 -17.99
C LYS A 469 -15.70 8.31 -16.50
N PHE A 470 -14.44 8.26 -16.05
CA PHE A 470 -14.07 8.38 -14.64
C PHE A 470 -12.80 9.23 -14.49
N GLU A 471 -12.83 10.21 -13.60
CA GLU A 471 -11.66 11.05 -13.28
C GLU A 471 -10.61 10.32 -12.44
N THR A 472 -10.99 9.31 -11.65
CA THR A 472 -10.05 8.53 -10.83
C THR A 472 -10.30 7.02 -10.88
N LEU A 473 -9.26 6.26 -10.54
CA LEU A 473 -9.35 4.80 -10.36
C LEU A 473 -10.34 4.37 -9.26
N HIS A 474 -10.61 5.22 -8.26
CA HIS A 474 -11.47 4.86 -7.13
C HIS A 474 -12.97 4.99 -7.46
N ASP A 475 -13.33 5.84 -8.42
CA ASP A 475 -14.73 6.03 -8.88
C ASP A 475 -15.15 4.96 -9.91
N ALA A 476 -14.17 4.36 -10.58
CA ALA A 476 -14.35 3.19 -11.45
C ALA A 476 -14.64 1.89 -10.66
N VAL A 477 -14.40 1.87 -9.35
CA VAL A 477 -14.75 0.75 -8.46
C VAL A 477 -16.22 0.84 -8.08
N THR A 478 -16.99 -0.18 -8.45
CA THR A 478 -18.45 -0.23 -8.29
C THR A 478 -18.90 -1.15 -7.14
N ILE A 479 -18.13 -2.21 -6.86
CA ILE A 479 -18.34 -3.16 -5.78
C ILE A 479 -18.33 -2.47 -4.41
N GLN A 480 -19.30 -2.80 -3.56
CA GLN A 480 -19.48 -2.26 -2.22
C GLN A 480 -19.69 -3.38 -1.21
N CYS A 481 -19.34 -3.14 0.07
CA CYS A 481 -19.54 -4.11 1.15
C CYS A 481 -21.00 -4.62 1.22
N VAL A 482 -21.98 -3.76 0.92
CA VAL A 482 -23.41 -4.10 0.92
C VAL A 482 -23.85 -4.99 -0.25
N ASP A 483 -23.06 -5.12 -1.32
CA ASP A 483 -23.35 -6.09 -2.39
C ASP A 483 -23.19 -7.51 -1.86
N CYS A 484 -22.13 -7.79 -1.09
CA CYS A 484 -21.81 -9.11 -0.54
C CYS A 484 -22.43 -9.37 0.84
N HIS A 485 -22.49 -8.38 1.73
CA HIS A 485 -23.01 -8.54 3.09
C HIS A 485 -24.49 -8.14 3.26
N GLY A 486 -25.09 -7.51 2.24
CA GLY A 486 -26.46 -7.01 2.28
C GLY A 486 -26.66 -5.81 3.20
N THR A 487 -27.87 -5.66 3.72
CA THR A 487 -28.27 -4.75 4.80
C THR A 487 -28.85 -5.57 5.96
N HIS A 488 -29.31 -4.91 7.03
CA HIS A 488 -30.06 -5.59 8.11
C HIS A 488 -31.48 -6.03 7.68
N GLU A 489 -31.97 -5.53 6.55
CA GLU A 489 -33.32 -5.82 6.02
C GLU A 489 -33.29 -6.84 4.86
N ALA A 490 -32.23 -6.81 4.04
CA ALA A 490 -32.12 -7.58 2.80
C ALA A 490 -30.75 -8.23 2.65
N GLY A 491 -30.72 -9.44 2.07
CA GLY A 491 -29.47 -10.06 1.62
C GLY A 491 -28.96 -9.48 0.29
N PRO A 492 -27.81 -9.95 -0.20
CA PRO A 492 -27.30 -9.70 -1.55
C PRO A 492 -28.34 -9.86 -2.65
N ALA A 493 -28.26 -9.00 -3.68
CA ALA A 493 -29.05 -9.15 -4.89
C ALA A 493 -28.59 -10.38 -5.69
N GLY A 494 -29.54 -11.21 -6.11
CA GLY A 494 -29.27 -12.46 -6.83
C GLY A 494 -29.91 -12.50 -8.20
N LYS A 495 -29.22 -13.13 -9.15
CA LYS A 495 -29.75 -13.50 -10.47
C LYS A 495 -29.70 -15.01 -10.62
N ASN A 496 -30.86 -15.63 -10.87
CA ASN A 496 -30.91 -17.01 -11.34
C ASN A 496 -30.37 -17.06 -12.77
N LEU A 497 -29.40 -17.93 -13.02
CA LEU A 497 -29.02 -18.29 -14.37
C LEU A 497 -30.10 -19.17 -15.01
N ALA A 498 -30.23 -19.11 -16.34
CA ALA A 498 -31.05 -20.03 -17.11
C ALA A 498 -30.22 -20.71 -18.22
N PRO A 499 -30.16 -22.06 -18.33
CA PRO A 499 -29.30 -22.72 -19.32
C PRO A 499 -29.73 -22.46 -20.78
N SER A 500 -30.99 -22.08 -20.99
CA SER A 500 -31.57 -21.69 -22.27
C SER A 500 -31.24 -20.24 -22.69
N ASN A 501 -30.71 -19.41 -21.78
CA ASN A 501 -30.32 -18.04 -22.07
C ASN A 501 -28.85 -18.02 -22.52
N THR A 502 -28.60 -17.56 -23.74
CA THR A 502 -27.25 -17.53 -24.34
C THR A 502 -26.25 -16.68 -23.57
N ARG A 503 -26.70 -15.60 -22.91
CA ARG A 503 -25.83 -14.76 -22.06
C ARG A 503 -25.48 -15.44 -20.75
N ASP A 504 -26.42 -16.18 -20.17
CA ASP A 504 -26.22 -16.87 -18.89
C ASP A 504 -25.34 -18.11 -19.09
N LYS A 505 -25.53 -18.82 -20.22
CA LYS A 505 -24.59 -19.85 -20.66
C LYS A 505 -23.19 -19.28 -20.88
N ALA A 506 -23.05 -18.15 -21.58
CA ALA A 506 -21.74 -17.52 -21.79
C ALA A 506 -21.04 -17.11 -20.49
N LEU A 507 -21.78 -16.70 -19.45
CA LEU A 507 -21.22 -16.43 -18.11
C LEU A 507 -20.71 -17.71 -17.42
N ALA A 508 -21.42 -18.84 -17.57
CA ALA A 508 -20.98 -20.14 -17.05
C ALA A 508 -19.79 -20.70 -17.85
N ASP A 509 -19.85 -20.66 -19.19
CA ASP A 509 -18.76 -21.07 -20.08
C ASP A 509 -17.48 -20.24 -19.81
N ALA A 510 -17.60 -18.94 -19.49
CA ALA A 510 -16.48 -18.08 -19.11
C ALA A 510 -15.96 -18.35 -17.68
N ALA A 511 -16.82 -18.76 -16.74
CA ALA A 511 -16.38 -19.22 -15.42
C ALA A 511 -15.57 -20.53 -15.52
N ASP A 512 -15.92 -21.42 -16.46
CA ASP A 512 -15.22 -22.69 -16.69
C ASP A 512 -13.77 -22.53 -17.22
N LEU A 513 -13.38 -21.31 -17.63
CA LEU A 513 -11.98 -20.96 -17.94
C LEU A 513 -11.09 -20.89 -16.69
N ASN A 514 -11.67 -20.65 -15.52
CA ASN A 514 -10.94 -20.56 -14.26
C ASN A 514 -10.91 -21.94 -13.57
N PRO A 515 -9.73 -22.52 -13.27
CA PRO A 515 -9.63 -23.86 -12.67
C PRO A 515 -10.35 -23.97 -11.32
N ASN A 516 -10.43 -22.88 -10.56
CA ASN A 516 -11.14 -22.80 -9.29
C ASN A 516 -12.67 -22.68 -9.43
N LEU A 517 -13.21 -22.41 -10.62
CA LEU A 517 -14.66 -22.36 -10.88
C LEU A 517 -15.15 -23.46 -11.83
N ALA A 518 -14.24 -24.11 -12.57
CA ALA A 518 -14.53 -25.13 -13.58
C ALA A 518 -15.49 -26.24 -13.07
N ARG A 519 -16.64 -26.35 -13.73
CA ARG A 519 -17.77 -27.24 -13.44
C ARG A 519 -18.40 -27.05 -12.06
N LYS A 520 -18.00 -26.01 -11.31
CA LYS A 520 -18.56 -25.67 -10.00
C LYS A 520 -19.78 -24.77 -10.16
N VAL A 521 -19.76 -23.80 -11.06
CA VAL A 521 -20.93 -22.97 -11.43
C VAL A 521 -21.87 -23.79 -12.32
N ARG A 522 -23.19 -23.73 -12.08
CA ARG A 522 -24.19 -24.38 -12.94
C ARG A 522 -25.20 -23.38 -13.48
N GLY A 523 -25.72 -23.65 -14.67
CA GLY A 523 -26.65 -22.77 -15.39
C GLY A 523 -28.04 -22.62 -14.75
N ASP A 524 -28.31 -23.30 -13.64
CA ASP A 524 -29.54 -23.24 -12.81
C ASP A 524 -29.31 -22.57 -11.43
N GLU A 525 -28.10 -22.13 -11.11
CA GLU A 525 -27.78 -21.51 -9.83
C GLU A 525 -28.07 -20.00 -9.79
N THR A 526 -28.40 -19.49 -8.60
CA THR A 526 -28.42 -18.05 -8.33
C THR A 526 -26.99 -17.56 -8.09
N ILE A 527 -26.51 -16.63 -8.92
CA ILE A 527 -25.26 -15.89 -8.70
C ILE A 527 -25.55 -14.51 -8.09
N LEU A 528 -24.55 -13.91 -7.44
CA LEU A 528 -24.65 -12.56 -6.92
C LEU A 528 -24.57 -11.54 -8.07
N MET A 529 -25.36 -10.48 -7.97
CA MET A 529 -25.28 -9.29 -8.82
C MET A 529 -24.90 -8.09 -7.96
N THR A 530 -23.88 -7.33 -8.34
CA THR A 530 -23.63 -6.02 -7.69
C THR A 530 -24.74 -5.04 -8.04
N ARG A 531 -24.89 -3.97 -7.25
CA ARG A 531 -25.83 -2.87 -7.52
C ARG A 531 -25.53 -2.11 -8.82
N ALA A 532 -24.33 -2.25 -9.38
CA ALA A 532 -23.98 -1.76 -10.71
C ALA A 532 -24.35 -2.72 -11.86
N GLY A 533 -24.92 -3.89 -11.56
CA GLY A 533 -25.31 -4.90 -12.55
C GLY A 533 -24.22 -5.89 -12.94
N THR A 534 -23.08 -5.91 -12.22
CA THR A 534 -21.96 -6.82 -12.51
C THR A 534 -22.24 -8.22 -11.95
N PRO A 535 -22.18 -9.30 -12.76
CA PRO A 535 -22.38 -10.67 -12.30
C PRO A 535 -21.12 -11.22 -11.60
N MET A 536 -21.25 -11.58 -10.33
CA MET A 536 -20.18 -12.17 -9.51
C MET A 536 -20.36 -13.69 -9.49
N VAL A 537 -20.05 -14.35 -10.61
CA VAL A 537 -20.29 -15.79 -10.88
C VAL A 537 -19.70 -16.76 -9.85
N HIS A 538 -18.69 -16.33 -9.09
CA HIS A 538 -18.03 -17.09 -8.03
C HIS A 538 -18.72 -16.98 -6.67
N VAL A 539 -19.69 -16.06 -6.51
CA VAL A 539 -20.50 -15.89 -5.31
C VAL A 539 -21.94 -16.33 -5.60
N ARG A 540 -22.42 -17.33 -4.87
CA ARG A 540 -23.60 -18.12 -5.27
C ARG A 540 -24.51 -18.41 -4.09
N HIS A 541 -25.82 -18.45 -4.32
CA HIS A 541 -26.78 -18.83 -3.29
C HIS A 541 -26.87 -20.36 -3.18
N LYS A 542 -26.61 -20.89 -1.99
CA LYS A 542 -26.57 -22.32 -1.66
C LYS A 542 -27.60 -22.63 -0.59
N LYS A 543 -28.82 -22.97 -1.02
CA LYS A 543 -30.01 -23.29 -0.17
C LYS A 543 -30.43 -22.15 0.77
N ASP A 544 -29.63 -21.91 1.80
CA ASP A 544 -29.89 -21.06 2.97
C ASP A 544 -28.80 -19.98 3.19
N HIS A 545 -27.73 -19.97 2.40
CA HIS A 545 -26.62 -19.02 2.55
C HIS A 545 -25.96 -18.62 1.22
N TRP A 546 -25.15 -17.57 1.25
CA TRP A 546 -24.26 -17.21 0.15
C TRP A 546 -22.87 -17.84 0.34
N GLU A 547 -22.36 -18.51 -0.69
CA GLU A 547 -21.01 -19.11 -0.76
C GLU A 547 -20.18 -18.34 -1.79
N LEU A 548 -19.07 -17.74 -1.35
CA LEU A 548 -17.99 -17.27 -2.23
C LEU A 548 -16.97 -18.40 -2.42
N VAL A 549 -16.56 -18.64 -3.67
CA VAL A 549 -15.41 -19.48 -4.01
C VAL A 549 -14.30 -18.56 -4.49
N SER A 550 -13.10 -18.60 -3.89
CA SER A 550 -11.98 -17.80 -4.40
C SER A 550 -11.59 -18.26 -5.81
N LYS A 551 -11.44 -17.31 -6.73
CA LYS A 551 -10.97 -17.49 -8.10
C LYS A 551 -9.50 -17.91 -8.16
N VAL A 552 -8.73 -17.68 -7.09
CA VAL A 552 -7.27 -17.90 -7.04
C VAL A 552 -6.89 -19.11 -6.17
N THR A 553 -7.54 -19.31 -5.02
CA THR A 553 -7.20 -20.41 -4.08
C THR A 553 -8.25 -21.52 -4.00
N GLY A 554 -9.37 -21.39 -4.71
CA GLY A 554 -10.47 -22.35 -4.68
C GLY A 554 -11.18 -22.51 -3.33
N ARG A 555 -10.74 -21.76 -2.29
CA ARG A 555 -11.29 -21.78 -0.93
C ARG A 555 -12.75 -21.34 -0.94
N ARG A 556 -13.54 -21.92 -0.04
CA ARG A 556 -14.98 -21.66 0.12
C ARG A 556 -15.24 -20.87 1.38
N HIS A 557 -16.00 -19.78 1.24
CA HIS A 557 -16.34 -18.87 2.32
C HIS A 557 -17.85 -18.67 2.37
N ARG A 558 -18.48 -19.02 3.50
CA ARG A 558 -19.86 -18.59 3.78
C ARG A 558 -19.82 -17.08 4.04
N VAL A 559 -20.50 -16.31 3.19
CA VAL A 559 -20.48 -14.84 3.29
C VAL A 559 -21.32 -14.42 4.51
N PRO A 560 -20.76 -13.70 5.50
CA PRO A 560 -21.52 -13.19 6.64
C PRO A 560 -22.53 -12.14 6.16
N LEU A 561 -23.79 -12.24 6.56
CA LEU A 561 -24.85 -11.31 6.15
C LEU A 561 -25.27 -10.42 7.33
N LEU A 562 -25.49 -9.14 7.08
CA LEU A 562 -25.92 -8.19 8.13
C LEU A 562 -27.29 -8.59 8.71
N LYS A 563 -28.27 -8.91 7.86
CA LYS A 563 -29.60 -9.42 8.25
C LYS A 563 -29.61 -10.72 9.06
N ASP A 564 -28.50 -11.45 9.15
CA ASP A 564 -28.38 -12.67 9.97
C ASP A 564 -27.86 -12.35 11.39
N MET A 565 -27.50 -11.09 11.69
CA MET A 565 -27.10 -10.63 13.02
C MET A 565 -28.31 -10.51 13.94
N LYS A 566 -28.47 -11.46 14.88
CA LYS A 566 -29.53 -11.42 15.91
C LYS A 566 -29.51 -10.13 16.74
N GLU A 567 -28.31 -9.69 17.11
CA GLU A 567 -28.06 -8.49 17.91
C GLU A 567 -27.00 -7.65 17.17
N PRO A 568 -27.41 -6.73 16.27
CA PRO A 568 -26.47 -5.86 15.56
C PRO A 568 -25.83 -4.87 16.57
N PRO A 569 -24.51 -4.59 16.52
CA PRO A 569 -23.88 -3.64 17.45
C PRO A 569 -24.52 -2.25 17.44
N ILE A 570 -24.40 -1.47 18.52
CA ILE A 570 -25.00 -0.11 18.60
C ILE A 570 -24.65 0.78 17.39
N ALA A 571 -23.41 0.72 16.91
CA ALA A 571 -22.98 1.46 15.73
C ALA A 571 -23.83 1.18 14.47
N HIS A 572 -24.40 -0.04 14.33
CA HIS A 572 -25.35 -0.39 13.27
C HIS A 572 -26.79 0.03 13.59
N ARG A 573 -27.19 0.13 14.86
CA ARG A 573 -28.53 0.57 15.27
C ARG A 573 -28.76 2.07 15.00
N VAL A 574 -27.70 2.85 14.80
CA VAL A 574 -27.77 4.24 14.34
C VAL A 574 -27.93 4.29 12.81
N GLY A 575 -29.17 4.42 12.34
CA GLY A 575 -29.49 4.43 10.89
C GLY A 575 -28.70 5.46 10.07
N GLY A 576 -28.33 6.60 10.67
CA GLY A 576 -27.46 7.60 10.05
C GLY A 576 -26.07 7.08 9.65
N HIS A 577 -25.54 6.05 10.30
CA HIS A 577 -24.29 5.39 9.88
C HIS A 577 -24.52 4.55 8.61
N LEU A 578 -25.52 3.67 8.64
CA LEU A 578 -25.86 2.78 7.51
C LEU A 578 -26.21 3.56 6.23
N GLU A 579 -26.96 4.67 6.37
CA GLU A 579 -27.34 5.55 5.26
C GLU A 579 -26.16 6.36 4.72
N LYS A 580 -25.40 7.04 5.60
CA LYS A 580 -24.58 8.20 5.23
C LYS A 580 -23.07 8.00 5.41
N VAL A 581 -22.62 6.83 5.84
CA VAL A 581 -21.20 6.45 6.01
C VAL A 581 -20.88 5.24 5.13
N GLU A 582 -19.64 5.12 4.67
CA GLU A 582 -19.14 3.91 4.03
C GLU A 582 -18.58 2.94 5.07
N CYS A 583 -18.84 1.64 4.93
CA CYS A 583 -18.45 0.64 5.93
C CYS A 583 -16.95 0.67 6.24
N HIS A 584 -16.10 0.90 5.24
CA HIS A 584 -14.65 1.00 5.42
C HIS A 584 -14.21 2.19 6.29
N ALA A 585 -15.01 3.27 6.42
CA ALA A 585 -14.66 4.36 7.33
C ALA A 585 -14.76 3.97 8.82
N CYS A 586 -15.52 2.91 9.15
CA CYS A 586 -15.60 2.35 10.50
C CYS A 586 -14.79 1.05 10.65
N HIS A 587 -14.68 0.24 9.60
CA HIS A 587 -14.09 -1.09 9.63
C HIS A 587 -12.63 -1.17 9.15
N ALA A 588 -12.08 -0.13 8.52
CA ALA A 588 -10.64 -0.06 8.26
C ALA A 588 -9.87 0.05 9.58
N ARG A 589 -8.88 -0.82 9.77
CA ARG A 589 -8.00 -0.74 10.94
C ARG A 589 -7.04 0.44 10.83
N TRP A 590 -6.36 0.59 9.70
CA TRP A 590 -5.32 1.61 9.46
C TRP A 590 -5.28 2.02 7.98
N SER A 591 -4.56 3.09 7.60
CA SER A 591 -4.34 3.43 6.19
C SER A 591 -3.04 4.22 5.99
N ALA A 592 -2.13 3.70 5.17
CA ALA A 592 -0.87 4.35 4.83
C ALA A 592 -1.13 5.74 4.22
N SER A 593 -0.65 6.79 4.86
CA SER A 593 -0.88 8.18 4.48
C SER A 593 0.44 8.95 4.42
N GLU A 594 0.95 9.14 3.19
CA GLU A 594 2.15 9.95 2.92
C GLU A 594 1.71 11.42 2.70
N TRP A 595 2.05 12.32 3.62
CA TRP A 595 1.59 13.72 3.65
C TRP A 595 2.68 14.69 3.21
N GLY A 596 2.31 15.72 2.45
CA GLY A 596 3.22 16.78 1.98
C GLY A 596 4.36 16.25 1.11
N LEU A 597 4.06 15.93 -0.15
CA LEU A 597 5.02 15.47 -1.15
C LEU A 597 5.86 16.65 -1.66
N HIS A 598 7.12 16.71 -1.25
CA HIS A 598 8.11 17.62 -1.83
C HIS A 598 8.67 17.02 -3.10
N ALA A 599 8.32 17.61 -4.25
CA ALA A 599 8.86 17.33 -5.56
C ALA A 599 9.93 18.38 -5.90
N ILE A 600 11.20 17.99 -5.75
CA ILE A 600 12.36 18.87 -5.90
C ILE A 600 13.04 18.57 -7.23
N ARG A 601 13.11 19.53 -8.15
CA ARG A 601 13.83 19.44 -9.42
C ARG A 601 15.24 20.00 -9.27
N GLU A 602 16.24 19.17 -9.54
CA GLU A 602 17.65 19.52 -9.46
C GLU A 602 18.32 19.36 -10.83
N PRO A 603 19.05 20.36 -11.36
CA PRO A 603 19.68 20.28 -12.68
C PRO A 603 20.89 19.32 -12.71
N ASP A 604 21.62 19.23 -11.62
CA ASP A 604 22.69 18.27 -11.32
C ASP A 604 22.62 17.96 -9.82
N VAL A 605 23.04 16.75 -9.42
CA VAL A 605 22.93 16.29 -8.03
C VAL A 605 24.22 15.62 -7.55
N ASP A 606 24.76 16.18 -6.47
CA ASP A 606 25.64 15.46 -5.57
C ASP A 606 24.84 14.39 -4.82
N ALA A 607 25.14 13.11 -5.08
CA ALA A 607 24.50 11.98 -4.44
C ALA A 607 25.02 11.69 -3.02
N GLY A 608 26.19 12.23 -2.65
CA GLY A 608 26.89 11.94 -1.39
C GLY A 608 26.03 12.11 -0.12
N PRO A 609 25.24 13.21 0.01
CA PRO A 609 24.34 13.42 1.15
C PRO A 609 23.13 12.47 1.20
N TRP A 610 22.85 11.73 0.11
CA TRP A 610 21.63 10.95 -0.08
C TRP A 610 21.84 9.42 0.01
N LYS A 611 23.08 8.93 0.07
CA LYS A 611 23.39 7.48 0.19
C LYS A 611 22.73 6.79 1.40
N ASP A 612 22.60 7.55 2.50
CA ASP A 612 22.04 7.11 3.78
C ASP A 612 20.51 7.34 3.86
N TRP A 613 19.83 7.37 2.70
CA TRP A 613 18.36 7.54 2.58
C TRP A 613 17.72 6.36 1.83
N GLU A 614 16.41 6.23 1.97
CA GLU A 614 15.61 5.25 1.22
C GLU A 614 14.62 5.93 0.28
N PHE A 615 14.65 5.52 -0.98
CA PHE A 615 13.75 5.97 -2.02
C PHE A 615 13.22 4.74 -2.79
N SER A 616 11.94 4.76 -3.15
CA SER A 616 11.36 3.69 -3.97
C SER A 616 11.69 3.82 -5.46
N ASP A 617 12.44 4.86 -5.89
CA ASP A 617 12.80 5.11 -7.29
C ASP A 617 14.10 4.38 -7.68
N PRO A 618 14.03 3.39 -8.59
CA PRO A 618 15.22 2.66 -9.03
C PRO A 618 16.22 3.53 -9.81
N ALA A 619 15.77 4.47 -10.66
CA ALA A 619 16.69 5.27 -11.47
C ALA A 619 17.54 6.22 -10.60
N TRP A 620 16.94 6.73 -9.54
CA TRP A 620 17.63 7.50 -8.51
C TRP A 620 18.56 6.63 -7.65
N ASN A 621 18.09 5.47 -7.17
CA ASN A 621 18.91 4.53 -6.37
C ASN A 621 20.16 4.05 -7.12
N ASN A 622 20.02 3.68 -8.39
CA ASN A 622 21.14 3.30 -9.26
C ASN A 622 22.18 4.43 -9.39
N LEU A 623 21.76 5.69 -9.57
CA LEU A 623 22.65 6.85 -9.63
C LEU A 623 23.37 7.12 -8.30
N VAL A 624 22.66 6.93 -7.17
CA VAL A 624 23.22 7.12 -5.83
C VAL A 624 24.28 6.06 -5.51
N SER A 625 24.11 4.80 -5.95
CA SER A 625 25.12 3.76 -5.77
C SER A 625 26.37 4.04 -6.59
N ALA A 626 26.24 4.21 -7.91
CA ALA A 626 27.40 4.43 -8.80
C ALA A 626 28.27 5.63 -8.38
N LYS A 627 27.64 6.75 -7.96
CA LYS A 627 28.38 7.92 -7.42
C LYS A 627 28.97 7.68 -6.03
N ALA A 628 28.45 6.76 -5.22
CA ALA A 628 29.01 6.41 -3.91
C ALA A 628 30.25 5.50 -4.03
N ASP A 629 30.25 4.60 -5.02
CA ASP A 629 31.37 3.69 -5.32
C ASP A 629 32.48 4.36 -6.17
N GLY A 630 32.22 5.58 -6.68
CA GLY A 630 33.19 6.45 -7.34
C GLY A 630 33.27 6.29 -8.86
N GLU A 631 32.24 5.71 -9.49
CA GLU A 631 32.21 5.46 -10.93
C GLU A 631 31.76 6.69 -11.75
N GLU A 632 32.49 7.00 -12.83
CA GLU A 632 32.02 7.95 -13.84
C GLU A 632 30.95 7.32 -14.72
N THR A 633 29.68 7.63 -14.45
CA THR A 633 28.54 7.16 -15.23
C THR A 633 28.09 8.18 -16.29
N GLU A 634 27.93 7.74 -17.54
CA GLU A 634 27.30 8.55 -18.60
C GLU A 634 25.81 8.87 -18.28
N LYS A 635 25.20 8.12 -17.36
CA LYS A 635 23.78 8.21 -16.96
C LYS A 635 23.52 9.27 -15.88
N ASN A 636 24.16 10.44 -15.98
CA ASN A 636 24.01 11.57 -15.03
C ASN A 636 22.64 12.32 -15.12
N GLY A 637 21.56 11.59 -15.43
CA GLY A 637 20.21 12.12 -15.60
C GLY A 637 19.17 11.09 -15.17
N ALA A 638 17.89 11.34 -15.49
CA ALA A 638 16.80 10.43 -15.17
C ALA A 638 16.29 9.71 -16.42
N LEU A 639 16.01 8.41 -16.26
CA LEU A 639 15.40 7.54 -17.26
C LEU A 639 13.93 7.91 -17.49
N LEU A 640 13.52 8.03 -18.75
CA LEU A 640 12.15 8.38 -19.14
C LEU A 640 11.30 7.12 -19.33
N TRP A 641 10.51 6.76 -18.32
CA TRP A 641 9.76 5.49 -18.25
C TRP A 641 8.89 5.15 -19.48
N PRO A 642 8.22 6.09 -20.18
CA PRO A 642 7.48 5.79 -21.41
C PRO A 642 8.32 5.20 -22.54
N THR A 643 9.65 5.40 -22.52
CA THR A 643 10.60 4.95 -23.56
C THR A 643 11.27 3.62 -23.22
N VAL A 644 11.05 3.07 -22.02
CA VAL A 644 11.86 1.97 -21.48
C VAL A 644 11.52 0.62 -22.10
N ALA A 645 12.54 -0.03 -22.65
CA ALA A 645 12.49 -1.34 -23.28
C ALA A 645 13.51 -2.32 -22.67
N GLY A 646 13.10 -3.56 -22.44
CA GLY A 646 13.96 -4.59 -21.88
C GLY A 646 14.89 -5.24 -22.92
N LYS A 647 16.22 -5.18 -22.69
CA LYS A 647 17.22 -5.95 -23.43
C LYS A 647 17.90 -7.01 -22.56
N ARG A 648 18.77 -7.82 -23.18
CA ARG A 648 19.45 -8.99 -22.56
C ARG A 648 20.37 -8.63 -21.40
N GLY A 649 21.00 -7.44 -21.44
CA GLY A 649 21.96 -6.96 -20.43
C GLY A 649 21.47 -5.75 -19.62
N GLY A 650 20.16 -5.49 -19.57
CA GLY A 650 19.59 -4.38 -18.80
C GLY A 650 18.28 -3.86 -19.38
N LEU A 651 17.76 -2.80 -18.77
CA LEU A 651 16.76 -1.90 -19.36
C LEU A 651 17.48 -0.81 -20.17
N GLU A 652 16.93 -0.44 -21.32
CA GLU A 652 17.36 0.72 -22.09
C GLU A 652 16.18 1.67 -22.29
N GLY A 653 16.47 2.95 -22.49
CA GLY A 653 15.48 4.01 -22.74
C GLY A 653 16.19 5.34 -22.90
N GLU A 654 15.42 6.40 -23.13
CA GLU A 654 15.93 7.77 -23.21
C GLU A 654 16.25 8.30 -21.81
N TRP A 655 17.42 8.93 -21.68
CA TRP A 655 17.86 9.60 -20.46
C TRP A 655 17.82 11.10 -20.69
N SER A 656 17.30 11.86 -19.71
CA SER A 656 17.21 13.31 -19.78
C SER A 656 17.94 13.97 -18.61
N PRO A 657 18.60 15.13 -18.81
CA PRO A 657 19.31 15.83 -17.74
C PRO A 657 18.42 16.18 -16.55
N GLY A 658 19.08 16.33 -15.39
CA GLY A 658 18.44 16.69 -14.12
C GLY A 658 17.59 15.58 -13.51
N GLN A 659 17.43 15.67 -12.20
CA GLN A 659 16.69 14.71 -11.39
C GLN A 659 15.45 15.35 -10.77
N TRP A 660 14.51 14.51 -10.38
CA TRP A 660 13.52 14.86 -9.37
C TRP A 660 13.83 14.08 -8.09
N ILE A 661 13.68 14.70 -6.93
CA ILE A 661 13.75 14.05 -5.63
C ILE A 661 12.37 14.18 -4.99
N THR A 662 11.87 13.08 -4.43
CA THR A 662 10.51 12.96 -3.88
C THR A 662 10.59 12.59 -2.40
N LEU A 663 10.28 13.55 -1.54
CA LEU A 663 10.27 13.39 -0.08
C LEU A 663 8.87 13.64 0.47
N PHE A 664 8.56 13.13 1.67
CA PHE A 664 7.29 13.43 2.33
C PHE A 664 7.50 14.06 3.71
N ALA A 665 6.69 15.07 4.04
CA ALA A 665 6.75 15.79 5.32
C ALA A 665 6.18 14.97 6.50
N ARG A 666 4.89 14.56 6.45
CA ARG A 666 4.18 13.62 7.38
C ARG A 666 4.13 12.18 6.83
N GLY A 667 4.13 11.16 7.69
CA GLY A 667 3.76 9.79 7.38
C GLY A 667 2.91 9.27 8.54
N ASP A 668 1.81 8.60 8.24
CA ASP A 668 0.85 8.13 9.23
C ASP A 668 0.17 6.85 8.74
N TRP A 669 -0.32 6.05 9.68
CA TRP A 669 -1.20 4.88 9.44
C TRP A 669 -2.42 4.89 10.37
N SER A 670 -2.36 5.67 11.46
CA SER A 670 -3.29 5.66 12.59
C SER A 670 -4.51 6.56 12.36
N ARG A 671 -4.31 7.71 11.70
CA ARG A 671 -5.32 8.73 11.45
C ARG A 671 -6.17 8.43 10.22
N LEU A 672 -7.49 8.49 10.37
CA LEU A 672 -8.44 8.45 9.25
C LEU A 672 -9.17 9.80 9.18
N LEU A 673 -8.71 10.67 8.27
CA LEU A 673 -9.40 11.92 7.95
C LEU A 673 -10.71 11.61 7.21
N LEU A 674 -11.79 12.32 7.54
CA LEU A 674 -13.12 12.10 6.96
C LEU A 674 -13.54 13.23 6.02
N GLY A 675 -14.25 12.86 4.97
CA GLY A 675 -14.90 13.77 4.02
C GLY A 675 -16.09 13.10 3.35
N LYS A 676 -16.59 13.69 2.27
CA LYS A 676 -17.59 13.08 1.39
C LYS A 676 -16.97 12.56 0.11
N ASN A 677 -17.35 11.35 -0.29
CA ASN A 677 -17.07 10.82 -1.62
C ASN A 677 -18.13 11.28 -2.64
N THR A 678 -17.91 10.92 -3.91
CA THR A 678 -18.82 11.17 -5.06
C THR A 678 -20.24 10.62 -4.87
N ARG A 679 -20.44 9.64 -3.98
CA ARG A 679 -21.75 9.10 -3.59
C ARG A 679 -22.43 9.87 -2.45
N GLY A 680 -21.84 10.98 -1.99
CA GLY A 680 -22.36 11.81 -0.89
C GLY A 680 -22.23 11.17 0.51
N LYS A 681 -21.55 10.03 0.63
CA LYS A 681 -21.31 9.32 1.90
C LYS A 681 -20.02 9.76 2.57
N VAL A 682 -19.98 9.66 3.90
CA VAL A 682 -18.78 9.87 4.70
C VAL A 682 -17.79 8.75 4.39
N SER A 683 -16.59 9.14 3.96
CA SER A 683 -15.50 8.29 3.51
C SER A 683 -14.20 8.77 4.13
N VAL A 684 -13.21 7.89 4.21
CA VAL A 684 -11.82 8.31 4.45
C VAL A 684 -11.37 9.18 3.26
N LEU A 685 -10.68 10.28 3.55
CA LEU A 685 -9.89 11.05 2.59
C LEU A 685 -8.40 10.76 2.84
N LYS A 686 -7.65 10.50 1.78
CA LYS A 686 -6.21 10.18 1.81
C LYS A 686 -5.45 11.24 1.02
N PRO A 687 -4.32 11.77 1.52
CA PRO A 687 -3.44 12.61 0.68
C PRO A 687 -2.96 11.77 -0.51
N ARG A 688 -3.04 12.33 -1.71
CA ARG A 688 -2.57 11.68 -2.95
C ARG A 688 -1.55 12.55 -3.68
N HIS A 689 -1.84 13.83 -3.83
CA HIS A 689 -0.97 14.78 -4.50
C HIS A 689 -0.94 16.09 -3.70
N GLN A 690 -0.47 16.03 -2.44
CA GLN A 690 -0.16 17.22 -1.65
C GLN A 690 1.19 17.80 -2.08
N VAL A 691 1.26 18.43 -3.26
CA VAL A 691 2.56 18.72 -3.89
C VAL A 691 3.13 20.09 -3.47
N PHE A 692 4.29 20.04 -2.84
CA PHE A 692 5.21 21.15 -2.65
C PHE A 692 6.27 21.06 -3.76
N ILE A 693 6.43 22.13 -4.55
CA ILE A 693 7.31 22.14 -5.72
C ILE A 693 8.52 23.02 -5.42
N THR A 694 9.72 22.47 -5.59
CA THR A 694 10.97 23.23 -5.61
C THR A 694 11.62 23.02 -6.98
N ASP A 695 11.99 24.08 -7.69
CA ASP A 695 12.64 23.96 -9.00
C ASP A 695 13.94 24.80 -9.01
N ASN A 696 15.07 24.12 -8.86
CA ASN A 696 16.40 24.74 -8.82
C ASN A 696 17.01 24.91 -10.23
N THR A 697 16.25 24.65 -11.31
CA THR A 697 16.73 24.84 -12.69
C THR A 697 16.53 26.28 -13.18
N VAL A 698 15.61 27.04 -12.57
CA VAL A 698 15.25 28.41 -12.98
C VAL A 698 16.18 29.43 -12.33
N ARG A 699 17.10 30.02 -13.11
CA ARG A 699 17.97 31.12 -12.68
C ARG A 699 17.28 32.49 -12.77
N GLU A 700 16.31 32.75 -11.89
CA GLU A 700 15.72 34.08 -11.71
C GLU A 700 15.95 34.63 -10.30
N GLY A 701 16.79 35.67 -10.18
CA GLY A 701 17.18 36.26 -8.90
C GLY A 701 18.20 35.42 -8.12
N ALA A 702 18.78 36.01 -7.06
CA ALA A 702 19.86 35.38 -6.28
C ALA A 702 19.38 34.54 -5.09
N ASP A 703 18.07 34.49 -4.81
CA ASP A 703 17.53 34.30 -3.45
C ASP A 703 16.43 33.22 -3.31
N ARG A 704 16.42 32.12 -4.08
CA ARG A 704 15.33 31.11 -3.97
C ARG A 704 15.75 29.63 -4.05
N PRO A 705 15.53 28.89 -2.94
CA PRO A 705 15.26 27.45 -2.92
C PRO A 705 13.87 27.10 -2.32
N ALA A 706 12.98 28.09 -2.16
CA ALA A 706 11.74 27.94 -1.40
C ALA A 706 10.71 27.01 -2.10
N ALA A 707 10.23 26.01 -1.37
CA ALA A 707 9.17 25.11 -1.84
C ALA A 707 7.80 25.83 -1.86
N ARG A 708 7.12 25.78 -3.01
CA ARG A 708 5.83 26.47 -3.25
C ARG A 708 4.69 25.50 -3.52
N VAL A 709 3.47 25.89 -3.17
CA VAL A 709 2.25 25.14 -3.53
C VAL A 709 1.60 25.81 -4.74
N ALA A 710 1.41 25.07 -5.83
CA ALA A 710 0.77 25.57 -7.05
C ALA A 710 -0.73 25.84 -6.86
N GLU A 711 -1.29 26.71 -7.69
CA GLU A 711 -2.73 26.97 -7.77
C GLU A 711 -3.38 26.00 -8.76
N THR A 712 -4.44 25.31 -8.35
CA THR A 712 -5.24 24.42 -9.21
C THR A 712 -6.10 25.22 -10.20
N PRO A 713 -6.61 24.61 -11.29
CA PRO A 713 -7.56 25.27 -12.19
C PRO A 713 -8.84 25.79 -11.51
N ALA A 714 -9.19 25.27 -10.32
CA ALA A 714 -10.30 25.72 -9.50
C ALA A 714 -9.96 26.93 -8.59
N GLY A 715 -8.74 27.46 -8.66
CA GLY A 715 -8.28 28.57 -7.84
C GLY A 715 -7.99 28.20 -6.37
N MET A 716 -7.71 26.92 -6.11
CA MET A 716 -7.44 26.37 -4.76
C MET A 716 -6.00 25.85 -4.66
N PRO A 717 -5.45 25.60 -3.46
CA PRO A 717 -4.10 25.04 -3.32
C PRO A 717 -3.98 23.65 -3.94
N GLY A 718 -2.83 23.38 -4.57
CA GLY A 718 -2.38 22.08 -5.11
C GLY A 718 -2.15 21.00 -4.04
N LEU A 719 -2.84 21.10 -2.90
CA LEU A 719 -2.84 20.14 -1.82
C LEU A 719 -4.03 19.19 -2.02
N VAL A 720 -3.84 18.16 -2.86
CA VAL A 720 -4.93 17.27 -3.29
C VAL A 720 -5.05 16.01 -2.44
N LEU A 721 -6.24 15.81 -1.90
CA LEU A 721 -6.72 14.56 -1.32
C LEU A 721 -7.75 13.88 -2.25
N THR A 722 -7.91 12.57 -2.11
CA THR A 722 -9.03 11.83 -2.72
C THR A 722 -9.77 11.01 -1.67
N PRO A 723 -11.04 10.62 -1.91
CA PRO A 723 -11.61 9.47 -1.24
C PRO A 723 -10.70 8.24 -1.35
N HIS A 724 -10.65 7.44 -0.29
CA HIS A 724 -9.93 6.16 -0.24
C HIS A 724 -10.77 5.12 0.51
N ALA A 725 -10.67 3.87 0.07
CA ALA A 725 -11.20 2.71 0.78
C ALA A 725 -10.00 1.92 1.31
N PRO A 726 -9.65 2.03 2.60
CA PRO A 726 -8.48 1.33 3.11
C PRO A 726 -8.66 -0.18 3.07
N HIS A 727 -7.65 -0.88 2.57
CA HIS A 727 -7.68 -2.34 2.40
C HIS A 727 -7.22 -3.05 3.68
N THR A 728 -7.79 -2.65 4.82
CA THR A 728 -7.37 -3.11 6.17
C THR A 728 -8.60 -3.53 6.99
N ILE A 729 -9.60 -4.10 6.31
CA ILE A 729 -10.95 -4.30 6.83
C ILE A 729 -10.98 -5.40 7.89
N ARG A 730 -11.51 -5.04 9.07
CA ARG A 730 -11.74 -5.95 10.22
C ARG A 730 -13.23 -5.96 10.63
N PRO A 731 -13.77 -7.06 11.16
CA PRO A 731 -15.16 -7.14 11.63
C PRO A 731 -15.39 -6.26 12.86
N THR A 732 -14.43 -6.13 13.76
CA THR A 732 -14.49 -5.14 14.86
C THR A 732 -14.28 -3.74 14.30
N ALA A 733 -15.26 -2.84 14.45
CA ALA A 733 -15.10 -1.44 14.05
C ALA A 733 -14.12 -0.66 14.97
N ARG A 734 -13.71 0.54 14.55
CA ARG A 734 -13.05 1.54 15.41
C ARG A 734 -14.01 2.09 16.48
N THR A 735 -13.47 2.71 17.53
CA THR A 735 -14.27 3.38 18.59
C THR A 735 -15.05 4.57 18.05
N CYS A 736 -16.11 5.00 18.76
CA CYS A 736 -16.91 6.16 18.39
C CYS A 736 -16.05 7.43 18.31
N GLU A 737 -15.09 7.55 19.23
CA GLU A 737 -14.06 8.57 19.38
C GLU A 737 -13.06 8.63 18.22
N SER A 738 -13.04 7.64 17.32
CA SER A 738 -12.29 7.73 16.05
C SER A 738 -12.95 8.68 15.04
N CYS A 739 -14.18 9.13 15.28
CA CYS A 739 -14.96 10.00 14.38
C CYS A 739 -15.65 11.15 15.13
N HIS A 740 -16.20 10.87 16.32
CA HIS A 740 -16.85 11.84 17.21
C HIS A 740 -15.85 12.45 18.19
N GLU A 741 -16.11 13.69 18.62
CA GLU A 741 -15.22 14.49 19.50
C GLU A 741 -13.78 14.67 18.96
N ASN A 742 -13.52 14.25 17.71
CA ASN A 742 -12.18 14.12 17.13
C ASN A 742 -11.93 15.18 16.05
N ARG A 743 -11.13 16.20 16.40
CA ARG A 743 -10.81 17.34 15.51
C ARG A 743 -10.00 16.96 14.27
N GLU A 744 -9.12 15.98 14.39
CA GLU A 744 -8.30 15.50 13.26
C GLU A 744 -9.18 14.74 12.25
N ALA A 745 -10.04 13.84 12.73
CA ALA A 745 -10.96 13.07 11.89
C ALA A 745 -11.92 13.98 11.10
N VAL A 746 -12.38 15.09 11.66
CA VAL A 746 -13.24 16.05 10.92
C VAL A 746 -12.48 17.09 10.09
N GLY A 747 -11.14 17.07 10.11
CA GLY A 747 -10.31 17.92 9.26
C GLY A 747 -9.93 19.30 9.82
N LEU A 748 -10.15 19.57 11.10
CA LEU A 748 -9.71 20.80 11.79
C LEU A 748 -8.28 20.69 12.39
N GLY A 749 -7.52 19.65 12.01
CA GLY A 749 -6.17 19.43 12.49
C GLY A 749 -6.07 18.99 13.95
N ALA A 750 -4.83 18.79 14.40
CA ALA A 750 -4.46 18.41 15.75
C ALA A 750 -4.76 19.53 16.75
N ALA A 751 -5.38 19.18 17.87
CA ALA A 751 -5.72 20.13 18.95
C ALA A 751 -4.50 20.61 19.77
N TYR A 752 -3.32 20.03 19.54
CA TYR A 752 -2.05 20.37 20.19
C TYR A 752 -1.08 21.13 19.27
N LEU A 753 -1.53 21.57 18.09
CA LEU A 753 -0.77 22.40 17.15
C LEU A 753 -1.56 23.67 16.84
N ALA A 754 -0.88 24.71 16.37
CA ALA A 754 -1.55 25.91 15.85
C ALA A 754 -2.41 25.54 14.62
N SER A 755 -3.58 26.17 14.48
CA SER A 755 -4.52 25.91 13.38
C SER A 755 -4.89 27.17 12.60
N VAL A 756 -5.28 26.99 11.34
CA VAL A 756 -5.86 28.03 10.49
C VAL A 756 -7.28 28.36 10.98
N LYS A 757 -7.49 29.61 11.41
CA LYS A 757 -8.78 30.08 11.96
C LYS A 757 -9.68 30.69 10.88
N ASP A 758 -9.12 31.60 10.09
CA ASP A 758 -9.77 32.24 8.94
C ASP A 758 -9.20 31.65 7.64
N GLY A 759 -10.05 30.92 6.90
CA GLY A 759 -9.63 30.28 5.66
C GLY A 759 -9.53 31.24 4.48
N LYS A 760 -10.20 32.39 4.52
CA LYS A 760 -10.08 33.43 3.48
C LYS A 760 -8.76 34.18 3.61
N ALA A 761 -8.33 34.47 4.84
CA ALA A 761 -7.01 35.02 5.12
C ALA A 761 -5.91 34.04 4.68
N PHE A 762 -6.04 32.75 5.00
CA PHE A 762 -5.13 31.70 4.51
C PHE A 762 -5.07 31.66 2.98
N LEU A 763 -6.21 31.54 2.30
CA LEU A 763 -6.27 31.45 0.83
C LEU A 763 -5.73 32.73 0.16
N LYS A 764 -5.94 33.91 0.77
CA LYS A 764 -5.36 35.17 0.32
C LYS A 764 -3.84 35.16 0.44
N THR A 765 -3.30 34.91 1.63
CA THR A 765 -1.85 34.90 1.88
C THR A 765 -1.14 33.89 0.98
N TRP A 766 -1.70 32.70 0.81
CA TRP A 766 -1.14 31.70 -0.09
C TRP A 766 -1.20 32.14 -1.57
N LYS A 767 -2.31 32.71 -2.07
CA LYS A 767 -2.37 33.27 -3.44
C LYS A 767 -1.38 34.42 -3.67
N GLU A 768 -1.18 35.27 -2.67
CA GLU A 768 -0.26 36.42 -2.76
C GLU A 768 1.23 36.03 -2.69
N THR A 769 1.57 34.82 -2.22
CA THR A 769 2.98 34.43 -1.93
C THR A 769 3.44 33.08 -2.50
N GLY A 770 2.52 32.16 -2.80
CA GLY A 770 2.79 30.74 -3.07
C GLY A 770 3.14 29.89 -1.84
N ILE A 771 3.13 30.48 -0.64
CA ILE A 771 3.64 29.94 0.63
C ILE A 771 2.46 29.66 1.57
N LEU A 772 2.54 28.59 2.37
CA LEU A 772 1.57 28.27 3.41
C LEU A 772 1.94 28.96 4.74
N PRO A 773 1.01 29.62 5.43
CA PRO A 773 1.24 30.20 6.76
C PRO A 773 1.68 29.17 7.82
N ASP A 774 2.51 29.59 8.77
CA ASP A 774 3.10 28.74 9.81
C ASP A 774 2.05 27.99 10.67
N ASN A 775 0.83 28.53 10.83
CA ASN A 775 -0.26 27.86 11.56
C ASN A 775 -1.06 26.86 10.70
N PHE A 776 -0.55 26.47 9.53
CA PHE A 776 -1.08 25.38 8.72
C PHE A 776 -0.61 24.01 9.23
N GLN A 777 -1.44 22.99 9.01
CA GLN A 777 -1.11 21.59 9.25
C GLN A 777 -1.49 20.77 8.02
N LEU A 778 -0.67 19.79 7.64
CA LEU A 778 -0.92 18.90 6.50
C LEU A 778 -2.24 18.14 6.62
N GLY A 779 -2.64 17.84 7.86
CA GLY A 779 -3.92 17.19 8.21
C GLY A 779 -5.10 18.15 8.40
N GLN A 780 -4.90 19.46 8.36
CA GLN A 780 -5.99 20.44 8.43
C GLN A 780 -6.49 20.75 7.02
N VAL A 781 -7.71 20.30 6.70
CA VAL A 781 -8.39 20.53 5.42
C VAL A 781 -9.52 21.55 5.52
N LEU A 782 -9.91 21.92 6.74
CA LEU A 782 -10.88 22.96 7.07
C LEU A 782 -10.26 23.97 8.04
N ALA A 783 -10.46 25.27 7.78
CA ALA A 783 -10.25 26.30 8.80
C ALA A 783 -11.34 26.24 9.88
N GLU A 784 -11.12 26.83 11.06
CA GLU A 784 -12.13 26.88 12.14
C GLU A 784 -13.43 27.57 11.71
N ASP A 785 -13.36 28.52 10.76
CA ASP A 785 -14.52 29.18 10.14
C ASP A 785 -15.33 28.29 9.18
N GLY A 786 -14.86 27.06 8.89
CA GLY A 786 -15.51 26.11 8.00
C GLY A 786 -15.07 26.15 6.53
N THR A 787 -14.18 27.06 6.16
CA THR A 787 -13.66 27.19 4.79
C THR A 787 -12.72 26.03 4.46
N PRO A 788 -12.90 25.31 3.34
CA PRO A 788 -11.90 24.36 2.85
C PRO A 788 -10.59 25.07 2.51
N ILE A 789 -9.48 24.53 3.01
CA ILE A 789 -8.12 25.07 2.78
C ILE A 789 -7.21 24.11 2.00
N GLN A 790 -7.77 22.97 1.56
CA GLN A 790 -7.12 22.00 0.67
C GLN A 790 -8.12 21.52 -0.40
N THR A 791 -7.60 20.94 -1.48
CA THR A 791 -8.40 20.49 -2.62
C THR A 791 -8.79 19.01 -2.46
N VAL A 792 -10.04 18.65 -2.75
CA VAL A 792 -10.50 17.26 -2.79
C VAL A 792 -10.97 16.96 -4.21
N LEU A 793 -10.52 15.83 -4.77
CA LEU A 793 -10.89 15.36 -6.11
C LEU A 793 -11.40 13.90 -6.04
N PRO A 794 -12.24 13.45 -6.99
CA PRO A 794 -12.77 14.15 -8.18
C PRO A 794 -13.83 15.20 -7.83
N GLU A 795 -14.43 15.85 -8.84
CA GLU A 795 -15.62 16.69 -8.62
C GLU A 795 -16.74 15.90 -7.89
N GLY A 796 -17.43 16.56 -6.97
CA GLY A 796 -18.47 15.96 -6.13
C GLY A 796 -17.96 15.31 -4.85
N ALA A 797 -16.68 14.93 -4.77
CA ALA A 797 -16.02 14.67 -3.49
C ALA A 797 -15.68 16.01 -2.79
N ARG A 798 -15.68 16.03 -1.45
CA ARG A 798 -15.41 17.25 -0.66
C ARG A 798 -14.97 16.95 0.77
N THR A 799 -14.45 17.98 1.45
CA THR A 799 -14.36 18.00 2.93
C THR A 799 -15.75 17.97 3.58
N LEU A 800 -15.82 17.69 4.88
CA LEU A 800 -17.04 17.94 5.66
C LEU A 800 -17.35 19.45 5.69
N SER A 801 -18.64 19.82 5.73
CA SER A 801 -19.01 21.21 6.03
C SER A 801 -18.85 21.49 7.52
N LEU A 802 -18.70 22.76 7.92
CA LEU A 802 -18.64 23.15 9.35
C LEU A 802 -19.79 22.55 10.17
N LYS A 803 -21.00 22.53 9.60
CA LYS A 803 -22.21 21.97 10.24
C LYS A 803 -22.16 20.45 10.38
N GLU A 804 -21.45 19.73 9.52
CA GLU A 804 -21.19 18.29 9.67
C GLU A 804 -20.08 18.06 10.70
N ALA A 805 -18.97 18.80 10.64
CA ALA A 805 -17.88 18.72 11.62
C ALA A 805 -18.36 19.04 13.06
N GLN A 806 -19.07 20.14 13.26
CA GLN A 806 -19.65 20.52 14.55
C GLN A 806 -20.63 19.48 15.09
N ARG A 807 -21.34 18.72 14.25
CA ARG A 807 -22.24 17.64 14.68
C ARG A 807 -21.52 16.37 15.13
N LEU A 808 -20.30 16.14 14.64
CA LEU A 808 -19.44 15.05 15.11
C LEU A 808 -18.68 15.46 16.38
N LEU A 809 -18.25 16.72 16.47
CA LEU A 809 -17.51 17.27 17.61
C LEU A 809 -18.35 17.55 18.86
N ASN A 810 -19.65 17.85 18.73
CA ASN A 810 -20.51 18.17 19.88
C ASN A 810 -21.40 16.96 20.26
N PRO A 811 -21.21 16.34 21.45
CA PRO A 811 -22.02 15.22 21.91
C PRO A 811 -23.53 15.52 22.01
N SER A 812 -24.31 15.01 21.05
CA SER A 812 -25.77 15.00 21.13
C SER A 812 -26.27 13.97 22.15
N GLU A 813 -27.49 14.13 22.67
CA GLU A 813 -28.09 13.13 23.59
C GLU A 813 -28.19 11.74 22.96
N GLN A 814 -28.51 11.66 21.66
CA GLN A 814 -28.52 10.38 20.93
C GLN A 814 -27.13 9.73 20.90
N TYR A 815 -26.07 10.52 20.69
CA TYR A 815 -24.69 10.03 20.77
C TYR A 815 -24.34 9.59 22.19
N LYS A 816 -24.66 10.37 23.23
CA LYS A 816 -24.40 10.00 24.63
C LYS A 816 -25.08 8.68 25.00
N ILE A 817 -26.34 8.48 24.61
CA ILE A 817 -27.10 7.23 24.82
C ILE A 817 -26.48 6.07 24.03
N SER A 818 -26.14 6.29 22.76
CA SER A 818 -25.53 5.25 21.90
C SER A 818 -24.16 4.82 22.44
N ARG A 819 -23.33 5.77 22.88
CA ARG A 819 -22.04 5.54 23.51
C ARG A 819 -22.17 4.86 24.88
N TRP A 820 -23.18 5.23 25.68
CA TRP A 820 -23.50 4.54 26.93
C TRP A 820 -23.82 3.07 26.68
N LEU A 821 -24.66 2.78 25.69
CA LEU A 821 -25.00 1.41 25.28
C LEU A 821 -23.77 0.65 24.72
N ASP A 822 -22.95 1.28 23.89
CA ASP A 822 -21.77 0.65 23.26
C ASP A 822 -20.70 0.27 24.31
N LEU A 823 -20.52 1.09 25.35
CA LEU A 823 -19.67 0.79 26.49
C LEU A 823 -20.27 -0.30 27.41
N GLN A 824 -21.59 -0.35 27.59
CA GLN A 824 -22.27 -1.43 28.30
C GLN A 824 -22.12 -2.78 27.56
N GLU A 825 -22.38 -2.83 26.24
CA GLU A 825 -22.21 -4.04 25.42
C GLU A 825 -20.75 -4.55 25.38
N LYS A 826 -19.77 -3.71 25.75
CA LYS A 826 -18.34 -4.05 25.84
C LYS A 826 -17.83 -4.31 27.26
N ASN A 827 -18.68 -4.24 28.28
CA ASN A 827 -18.31 -4.32 29.71
C ASN A 827 -17.28 -3.23 30.13
N LEU A 828 -17.40 -2.03 29.54
CA LEU A 828 -16.60 -0.82 29.82
C LEU A 828 -17.42 0.25 30.55
N ASP A 829 -18.44 -0.18 31.31
CA ASP A 829 -19.42 0.67 31.98
C ASP A 829 -18.79 1.60 33.05
N THR A 830 -17.72 1.16 33.70
CA THR A 830 -16.97 1.94 34.70
C THR A 830 -16.49 3.30 34.15
N LEU A 831 -16.26 3.43 32.84
CA LEU A 831 -15.87 4.68 32.19
C LEU A 831 -16.98 5.74 32.19
N LEU A 832 -18.25 5.33 32.35
CA LEU A 832 -19.43 6.20 32.33
C LEU A 832 -19.53 7.10 33.57
N SER A 833 -18.73 6.82 34.60
CA SER A 833 -18.72 7.54 35.88
C SER A 833 -17.99 8.89 35.85
N ARG A 834 -17.13 9.14 34.86
CA ARG A 834 -16.16 10.26 34.88
C ARG A 834 -16.65 11.45 34.05
N LYS A 835 -16.94 12.58 34.72
CA LYS A 835 -17.40 13.84 34.09
C LYS A 835 -16.28 14.62 33.36
N SER A 836 -15.02 14.27 33.57
CA SER A 836 -13.86 14.83 32.86
C SER A 836 -12.99 13.69 32.34
N PHE A 837 -12.45 13.85 31.13
CA PHE A 837 -11.53 12.87 30.56
C PHE A 837 -10.12 13.09 31.13
N PRO A 838 -9.37 12.03 31.49
CA PRO A 838 -7.99 12.18 31.91
C PRO A 838 -7.08 12.80 30.84
N TYR A 839 -7.37 12.59 29.54
CA TYR A 839 -6.68 13.32 28.47
C TYR A 839 -6.93 14.83 28.58
N ASP A 840 -8.18 15.27 28.77
CA ASP A 840 -8.50 16.70 28.84
C ASP A 840 -7.88 17.33 30.10
N HIS A 841 -7.84 16.60 31.22
CA HIS A 841 -7.14 17.04 32.43
C HIS A 841 -5.62 17.07 32.26
N LEU A 842 -5.00 16.06 31.65
CA LEU A 842 -3.56 16.02 31.36
C LEU A 842 -3.15 17.06 30.33
N HIS A 843 -3.99 17.32 29.32
CA HIS A 843 -3.76 18.35 28.31
C HIS A 843 -3.94 19.75 28.92
N GLU A 844 -4.93 19.97 29.79
CA GLU A 844 -5.11 21.21 30.56
C GLU A 844 -3.93 21.44 31.53
N LEU A 845 -3.47 20.40 32.23
CA LEU A 845 -2.25 20.43 33.05
C LEU A 845 -1.00 20.71 32.20
N ASN A 846 -0.88 20.11 31.02
CA ASN A 846 0.22 20.36 30.11
C ASN A 846 0.20 21.79 29.55
N ARG A 847 -0.98 22.35 29.22
CA ARG A 847 -1.13 23.76 28.81
C ARG A 847 -0.70 24.71 29.94
N ARG A 848 -1.04 24.38 31.20
CA ARG A 848 -0.58 25.12 32.39
C ARG A 848 0.91 24.95 32.71
N LYS A 849 1.51 23.81 32.35
CA LYS A 849 2.90 23.43 32.69
C LYS A 849 3.93 23.79 31.60
N TYR A 850 3.51 23.83 30.34
CA TYR A 850 4.35 24.05 29.16
C TYR A 850 3.92 25.28 28.32
N GLY A 851 2.80 25.91 28.66
CA GLY A 851 2.24 27.06 27.94
C GLY A 851 1.27 26.65 26.82
N GLU A 852 0.85 27.65 26.03
CA GLU A 852 0.12 27.39 24.78
C GLU A 852 0.97 26.56 23.79
N PRO A 853 0.36 25.74 22.93
CA PRO A 853 1.10 24.77 22.13
C PRO A 853 2.07 25.43 21.15
N THR A 854 3.37 25.27 21.42
CA THR A 854 4.45 25.99 20.75
C THR A 854 5.26 25.10 19.81
N ARG A 855 4.68 24.83 18.63
CA ARG A 855 5.37 24.76 17.33
C ARG A 855 4.38 24.57 16.19
N ALA A 856 4.76 25.09 15.03
CA ALA A 856 4.16 24.76 13.74
C ALA A 856 4.57 23.32 13.34
N GLU A 857 3.83 22.70 12.41
CA GLU A 857 4.25 21.41 11.85
C GLU A 857 5.51 21.58 10.99
N ASP A 858 6.39 20.57 10.92
CA ASP A 858 7.61 20.64 10.10
C ASP A 858 7.26 20.46 8.60
N LEU A 859 6.80 21.55 7.97
CA LEU A 859 6.23 21.57 6.62
C LEU A 859 7.26 21.57 5.49
N TYR A 860 8.38 22.29 5.63
CA TYR A 860 9.27 22.65 4.53
C TYR A 860 10.59 21.88 4.59
N TYR A 861 11.01 21.26 3.48
CA TYR A 861 12.31 20.61 3.43
C TYR A 861 13.44 21.62 3.16
N ASN A 862 14.38 21.74 4.09
CA ASN A 862 15.59 22.54 3.94
C ASN A 862 16.76 21.65 3.46
N LYS A 863 17.23 21.90 2.23
CA LYS A 863 18.31 21.13 1.60
C LYS A 863 19.70 21.36 2.22
N ASN A 864 19.92 22.45 2.96
CA ASN A 864 21.20 22.75 3.59
C ASN A 864 21.36 22.01 4.93
N THR A 865 20.27 21.91 5.69
CA THR A 865 20.24 21.18 6.98
C THR A 865 19.86 19.70 6.83
N HIS A 866 19.35 19.32 5.65
CA HIS A 866 18.75 18.01 5.34
C HIS A 866 17.63 17.62 6.32
N ARG A 867 16.77 18.58 6.67
CA ARG A 867 15.68 18.42 7.65
C ARG A 867 14.39 19.04 7.13
N PHE A 868 13.28 18.61 7.71
CA PHE A 868 12.04 19.38 7.65
C PHE A 868 12.07 20.45 8.74
N GLU A 869 11.58 21.64 8.39
CA GLU A 869 11.56 22.84 9.22
C GLU A 869 10.17 23.47 9.14
N SER A 870 9.72 24.03 10.27
CA SER A 870 8.33 24.47 10.44
C SER A 870 8.00 25.83 9.81
N HIS A 871 8.99 26.47 9.21
CA HIS A 871 8.93 27.74 8.50
C HIS A 871 9.94 27.67 7.34
N LEU A 872 9.78 28.50 6.30
CA LEU A 872 10.85 28.67 5.33
C LEU A 872 12.02 29.41 6.00
N PRO A 873 13.28 28.95 5.82
CA PRO A 873 14.42 29.58 6.47
C PRO A 873 14.58 31.02 6.00
N GLN A 874 14.57 31.97 6.95
CA GLN A 874 14.99 33.34 6.68
C GLN A 874 16.51 33.31 6.43
N MET A 875 16.95 33.83 5.28
CA MET A 875 18.38 33.98 5.02
C MET A 875 18.94 35.08 5.92
N GLU A 876 19.97 34.74 6.71
CA GLU A 876 20.72 35.73 7.48
C GLU A 876 21.34 36.74 6.52
N THR A 877 20.95 38.01 6.66
CA THR A 877 21.58 39.11 5.91
C THR A 877 23.01 39.26 6.38
N ALA A 878 23.98 38.97 5.50
CA ALA A 878 25.39 39.19 5.78
C ALA A 878 25.67 40.70 5.91
N GLY A 879 25.55 41.24 7.12
CA GLY A 879 25.64 42.67 7.39
C GLY A 879 25.75 43.04 8.88
N GLU A 880 26.94 43.51 9.23
CA GLU A 880 27.26 44.46 10.31
C GLU A 880 27.16 44.03 11.79
N ASP A 881 28.32 44.09 12.47
CA ASP A 881 28.45 44.01 13.93
C ASP A 881 27.75 45.20 14.63
N GLY A 882 26.72 44.95 15.46
CA GLY A 882 25.94 46.01 16.10
C GLY A 882 25.39 45.65 17.50
N ALA A 883 26.03 46.15 18.55
CA ALA A 883 25.72 45.88 19.96
C ALA A 883 24.27 46.24 20.40
N GLY A 884 23.68 45.44 21.30
CA GLY A 884 22.39 45.79 21.92
C GLY A 884 21.84 44.80 22.96
N SER A 885 22.41 44.74 24.17
CA SER A 885 21.84 43.95 25.26
C SER A 885 20.74 44.71 26.01
N ILE A 886 19.52 44.16 26.05
CA ILE A 886 18.38 44.71 26.80
C ILE A 886 17.85 43.63 27.76
N ARG A 887 17.55 44.04 29.00
CA ARG A 887 17.06 43.15 30.07
C ARG A 887 15.56 42.93 29.95
N VAL A 888 15.11 41.71 30.23
CA VAL A 888 13.71 41.44 30.59
C VAL A 888 13.43 42.06 31.96
N GLN A 889 12.25 42.65 32.14
CA GLN A 889 11.74 43.08 33.44
C GLN A 889 10.68 42.08 33.93
N ASP A 890 10.77 41.66 35.19
CA ASP A 890 9.76 40.81 35.82
C ASP A 890 8.43 41.56 36.02
N SER A 891 7.32 40.82 35.89
CA SER A 891 5.97 41.31 36.21
C SER A 891 5.44 40.61 37.47
N PRO A 892 4.65 41.30 38.32
CA PRO A 892 4.27 40.79 39.64
C PRO A 892 3.17 39.70 39.58
N PRO A 893 3.08 38.83 40.61
CA PRO A 893 2.04 37.81 40.70
C PRO A 893 0.66 38.42 40.98
N VAL A 894 -0.38 37.83 40.38
CA VAL A 894 -1.79 38.15 40.62
C VAL A 894 -2.37 37.15 41.64
N ALA A 895 -3.20 37.62 42.57
CA ALA A 895 -3.77 36.81 43.63
C ALA A 895 -4.98 35.96 43.16
N GLU A 896 -5.05 34.72 43.64
CA GLU A 896 -6.19 33.83 43.41
C GLU A 896 -7.40 34.23 44.27
N THR A 897 -8.62 33.97 43.76
CA THR A 897 -9.88 34.08 44.52
C THR A 897 -10.72 32.83 44.28
N PRO A 898 -11.20 32.13 45.34
CA PRO A 898 -12.00 30.92 45.18
C PRO A 898 -13.46 31.23 44.83
N MET A 899 -14.07 30.36 44.03
CA MET A 899 -15.50 30.34 43.72
C MET A 899 -16.10 28.96 44.11
N PRO A 900 -17.39 28.89 44.46
CA PRO A 900 -17.91 27.82 45.31
C PRO A 900 -18.25 26.52 44.58
N GLU A 901 -18.12 25.40 45.31
CA GLU A 901 -18.62 24.09 44.89
C GLU A 901 -20.15 24.03 45.00
N GLY A 902 -20.81 23.45 43.99
CA GLY A 902 -22.26 23.24 43.97
C GLY A 902 -22.61 21.92 43.30
N THR A 903 -22.95 20.92 44.11
CA THR A 903 -23.31 19.58 43.62
C THR A 903 -24.77 19.54 43.16
N ILE A 904 -25.02 19.11 41.92
CA ILE A 904 -26.37 18.85 41.41
C ILE A 904 -26.56 17.33 41.29
N GLU A 905 -27.46 16.78 42.10
CA GLU A 905 -27.95 15.41 41.97
C GLU A 905 -28.99 15.30 40.84
N PHE A 906 -28.99 14.17 40.12
CA PHE A 906 -30.03 13.81 39.16
C PHE A 906 -30.83 12.63 39.71
N SER A 907 -32.13 12.82 39.93
CA SER A 907 -33.00 11.79 40.47
C SER A 907 -33.31 10.69 39.44
N ARG A 908 -33.11 9.43 39.84
CA ARG A 908 -33.53 8.25 39.08
C ARG A 908 -35.05 8.04 39.16
N GLU A 909 -35.86 8.89 38.54
CA GLU A 909 -37.30 8.57 38.41
C GLU A 909 -38.02 9.27 37.24
N ARG A 910 -37.98 8.63 36.06
CA ARG A 910 -39.10 8.51 35.09
C ARG A 910 -38.70 7.68 33.86
N PHE A 911 -39.71 6.98 33.34
CA PHE A 911 -39.83 6.17 32.12
C PHE A 911 -39.75 4.64 32.31
N PRO A 912 -40.77 3.88 31.81
CA PRO A 912 -40.96 2.48 32.17
C PRO A 912 -40.19 1.50 31.27
N VAL A 913 -39.60 0.48 31.88
CA VAL A 913 -39.04 -0.68 31.17
C VAL A 913 -40.17 -1.65 30.79
N PRO A 914 -40.28 -2.11 29.52
CA PRO A 914 -41.20 -3.17 29.14
C PRO A 914 -40.88 -4.48 29.86
N LYS A 915 -41.87 -5.14 30.45
CA LYS A 915 -41.67 -6.43 31.12
C LYS A 915 -41.35 -7.53 30.11
N THR A 916 -40.35 -8.34 30.40
CA THR A 916 -40.08 -9.59 29.68
C THR A 916 -41.23 -10.59 29.89
N GLY A 917 -41.77 -11.10 28.79
CA GLY A 917 -42.70 -12.23 28.81
C GLY A 917 -41.92 -13.55 28.91
N LYS A 918 -42.39 -14.47 29.76
CA LYS A 918 -41.86 -15.85 29.80
C LYS A 918 -42.59 -16.71 28.77
N ASN A 919 -41.81 -17.29 27.84
CA ASN A 919 -41.81 -18.71 27.46
C ASN A 919 -40.75 -18.94 26.38
#